data_AF-A0A2G8HU97-F1
#
_entry.id   AF-A0A2G8HU97-F1
#
_cell.length_a   1.000
_cell.length_b   1.000
_cell.length_c   1.000
_cell.angle_alpha   90.00
_cell.angle_beta   90.00
_cell.angle_gamma   90.00
#
_symmetry.space_group_name_H-M   'P 1'
#
loop_
_entity.id
_entity.type
_entity.pdbx_description
1 polymer ?
#
loop_
_entity_poly.entity_id
_entity_poly.type
_entity_poly.pdbx_seq_one_letter_code
_entity_poly.pdbx_strand_id
1 'polypeptide(L)'
;MFKRLFALTVILICGLSFANSNDLQLMPSLEWQKQNLEENIHSKIDRILKSVIKKDQYNIDVEVLTKSQSEPQFYDSQKKNKPLGGLSRSGDITKSEAIEKKKEEENPELEKVTSKAQIKFDDVNPAEESEDIVTFSKFGIQAPLVDDFKDFQPDGKIVLTMQSSDDGSRIKKLKEEFQRKEDDFKHKLREIQSANNISPVEQMWKYNNSVDVFKNLKAVNITIRLSTALSLEVKQAVKNYVNSIRFNLGKVIPVIKFENALLGADTNIPTREDKIKEILNYFGKFSTLIGVLVGMILLGFIGKSLINKFFELSAAQSNAQTVKLEGQQDHNKDDDDSSEPGAPVIGGEAGGAGDLTGEYCGVERFKSYSKTSAKDAALLVKGWLQLNTKQSQSALRALVQQLENVDLSEVFSMLTDRERNEWKDLLNKPLSTAELASANKYISNEVVQRIIIPNVITDPETYDLIIRIRPEQVSELIEKKPEISSVLLNVLNTTFLNKVLSHCDEEKRGKIVDSAFEVREQDIINSQDKLKEVLQEYVQTFDKIPFIDKVITILPDASLDIELSLYEKLHKNTSVKRIKEVGMLSFPSFLIERFDEKNLKAILSEYDLEKKVKMLLTADEDIKKKFMDIYAPSGSKANDLLSLEFENYEKDERELEKLMNDKDAHWKSFVDYVRKRIVKDKELLNAAEEAIDTWTHSLGGDSSYDNVEELKVA
;
A
#
# COMPACT_ATOMS: atom_id res chain seq x y z
N MET A 1 -9.07 -32.10 -39.08
CA MET A 1 -10.23 -32.14 -38.16
C MET A 1 -10.04 -31.24 -36.94
N PHE A 2 -9.05 -31.50 -36.08
CA PHE A 2 -8.80 -30.82 -34.79
C PHE A 2 -9.12 -29.31 -34.71
N LYS A 3 -8.62 -28.46 -35.64
CA LYS A 3 -8.88 -27.00 -35.59
C LYS A 3 -10.38 -26.61 -35.58
N ARG A 4 -11.27 -27.40 -36.19
CA ARG A 4 -12.73 -27.17 -36.13
C ARG A 4 -13.36 -27.65 -34.81
N LEU A 5 -12.79 -28.68 -34.19
CA LEU A 5 -13.24 -29.17 -32.89
C LEU A 5 -12.89 -28.17 -31.78
N PHE A 6 -11.65 -27.64 -31.81
CA PHE A 6 -11.16 -26.65 -30.84
C PHE A 6 -11.93 -25.33 -30.90
N ALA A 7 -12.26 -24.83 -32.10
CA ALA A 7 -13.12 -23.66 -32.25
C ALA A 7 -14.51 -23.86 -31.63
N LEU A 8 -15.08 -25.07 -31.76
CA LEU A 8 -16.37 -25.41 -31.16
C LEU A 8 -16.31 -25.48 -29.63
N THR A 9 -15.25 -26.04 -29.03
CA THR A 9 -15.11 -26.03 -27.56
C THR A 9 -14.86 -24.63 -27.00
N VAL A 10 -14.06 -23.78 -27.67
CA VAL A 10 -13.85 -22.39 -27.22
C VAL A 10 -15.17 -21.60 -27.23
N ILE A 11 -15.98 -21.73 -28.29
CA ILE A 11 -17.30 -21.10 -28.37
C ILE A 11 -18.25 -21.62 -27.27
N LEU A 12 -18.24 -22.93 -27.00
CA LEU A 12 -19.07 -23.53 -25.95
C LEU A 12 -18.68 -23.05 -24.54
N ILE A 13 -17.38 -22.95 -24.26
CA ILE A 13 -16.85 -22.48 -22.97
C ILE A 13 -17.19 -21.01 -22.76
N CYS A 14 -16.98 -20.15 -23.76
CA CYS A 14 -17.35 -18.73 -23.68
C CYS A 14 -18.87 -18.54 -23.49
N GLY A 15 -19.69 -19.35 -24.16
CA GLY A 15 -21.15 -19.33 -23.99
C GLY A 15 -21.61 -19.67 -22.57
N LEU A 16 -20.91 -20.58 -21.88
CA LEU A 16 -21.20 -20.95 -20.49
C LEU A 16 -20.79 -19.86 -19.49
N SER A 17 -19.74 -19.07 -19.78
CA SER A 17 -19.34 -17.94 -18.93
C SER A 17 -20.41 -16.84 -18.85
N PHE A 18 -21.12 -16.56 -19.95
CA PHE A 18 -22.21 -15.57 -19.97
C PHE A 18 -23.55 -16.12 -19.44
N ALA A 19 -23.73 -17.45 -19.38
CA ALA A 19 -24.97 -18.05 -18.87
C ALA A 19 -25.14 -17.94 -17.34
N ASN A 20 -24.05 -17.73 -16.60
CA ASN A 20 -24.05 -17.67 -15.14
C ASN A 20 -24.09 -16.25 -14.54
N SER A 21 -24.12 -15.19 -15.36
CA SER A 21 -24.27 -13.80 -14.87
C SER A 21 -25.73 -13.45 -14.50
N ASN A 22 -26.39 -14.32 -13.74
CA ASN A 22 -27.73 -14.09 -13.18
C ASN A 22 -27.70 -13.27 -11.88
N ASP A 23 -26.51 -12.95 -11.36
CA ASP A 23 -26.31 -11.93 -10.33
C ASP A 23 -26.54 -10.52 -10.92
N LEU A 24 -27.81 -10.22 -11.24
CA LEU A 24 -28.33 -8.86 -11.31
C LEU A 24 -28.27 -8.28 -9.88
N GLN A 25 -27.11 -7.81 -9.48
CA GLN A 25 -26.91 -7.25 -8.14
C GLN A 25 -27.88 -6.06 -7.93
N LEU A 26 -28.67 -6.13 -6.85
CA LEU A 26 -29.47 -4.99 -6.42
C LEU A 26 -28.51 -3.86 -6.06
N MET A 27 -28.80 -2.63 -6.51
CA MET A 27 -27.98 -1.50 -6.11
C MET A 27 -28.04 -1.30 -4.58
N PRO A 28 -26.92 -0.93 -3.94
CA PRO A 28 -26.90 -0.64 -2.51
C PRO A 28 -27.85 0.52 -2.18
N SER A 29 -28.28 0.61 -0.92
CA SER A 29 -29.30 1.56 -0.48
C SER A 29 -28.95 3.02 -0.82
N LEU A 30 -29.97 3.87 -0.98
CA LEU A 30 -29.79 5.30 -1.27
C LEU A 30 -28.92 6.01 -0.21
N GLU A 31 -28.98 5.56 1.05
CA GLU A 31 -28.13 6.04 2.14
C GLU A 31 -26.66 5.63 1.97
N TRP A 32 -26.38 4.39 1.56
CA TRP A 32 -25.01 3.94 1.28
C TRP A 32 -24.44 4.62 0.03
N GLN A 33 -25.24 4.76 -1.04
CA GLN A 33 -24.84 5.52 -2.22
C GLN A 33 -24.58 6.99 -1.89
N LYS A 34 -25.38 7.59 -1.00
CA LYS A 34 -25.15 8.93 -0.45
C LYS A 34 -23.79 9.01 0.26
N GLN A 35 -23.51 8.13 1.23
CA GLN A 35 -22.26 8.16 1.99
C GLN A 35 -21.05 7.99 1.07
N ASN A 36 -21.09 7.03 0.16
CA ASN A 36 -20.04 6.81 -0.83
C ASN A 36 -19.82 8.05 -1.73
N LEU A 37 -20.90 8.78 -2.08
CA LEU A 37 -20.79 10.04 -2.81
C LEU A 37 -20.16 11.16 -1.96
N GLU A 38 -20.51 11.26 -0.68
CA GLU A 38 -19.89 12.21 0.27
C GLU A 38 -18.38 11.94 0.43
N GLU A 39 -17.98 10.67 0.59
CA GLU A 39 -16.57 10.24 0.69
C GLU A 39 -15.77 10.49 -0.61
N ASN A 40 -16.37 10.26 -1.78
CA ASN A 40 -15.74 10.56 -3.07
C ASN A 40 -15.57 12.07 -3.32
N ILE A 41 -16.52 12.90 -2.86
CA ILE A 41 -16.41 14.36 -2.94
C ILE A 41 -15.35 14.87 -1.96
N HIS A 42 -15.38 14.41 -0.71
CA HIS A 42 -14.41 14.74 0.32
C HIS A 42 -12.98 14.40 -0.13
N SER A 43 -12.73 13.16 -0.56
CA SER A 43 -11.40 12.71 -0.99
C SER A 43 -10.87 13.43 -2.24
N LYS A 44 -11.75 13.83 -3.18
CA LYS A 44 -11.35 14.64 -4.34
C LYS A 44 -10.90 16.05 -3.94
N ILE A 45 -11.56 16.67 -2.96
CA ILE A 45 -11.19 17.99 -2.43
C ILE A 45 -9.93 17.89 -1.57
N ASP A 46 -9.88 16.92 -0.65
CA ASP A 46 -8.74 16.66 0.24
C ASP A 46 -7.43 16.46 -0.54
N ARG A 47 -7.46 15.71 -1.64
CA ARG A 47 -6.30 15.53 -2.54
C ARG A 47 -5.78 16.84 -3.13
N ILE A 48 -6.66 17.81 -3.38
CA ILE A 48 -6.33 19.12 -3.96
C ILE A 48 -5.94 20.14 -2.88
N LEU A 49 -6.50 20.05 -1.67
CA LEU A 49 -6.07 20.89 -0.56
C LEU A 49 -4.67 20.49 -0.06
N LYS A 50 -4.36 19.18 -0.01
CA LYS A 50 -3.04 18.65 0.40
C LYS A 50 -1.85 19.14 -0.41
N SER A 51 -2.03 19.56 -1.66
CA SER A 51 -0.94 20.11 -2.48
C SER A 51 -0.69 21.60 -2.26
N VAL A 52 -1.55 22.29 -1.50
CA VAL A 52 -1.50 23.75 -1.27
C VAL A 52 -1.37 24.10 0.21
N ILE A 53 -2.00 23.32 1.10
CA ILE A 53 -2.07 23.55 2.55
C ILE A 53 -1.98 22.23 3.33
N LYS A 54 -1.51 22.29 4.57
CA LYS A 54 -1.34 21.11 5.43
C LYS A 54 -2.68 20.59 5.97
N LYS A 55 -2.73 19.30 6.31
CA LYS A 55 -3.94 18.60 6.80
C LYS A 55 -4.52 19.19 8.10
N ASP A 56 -3.72 19.89 8.89
CA ASP A 56 -4.11 20.60 10.12
C ASP A 56 -4.62 22.04 9.88
N GLN A 57 -4.57 22.52 8.63
CA GLN A 57 -4.95 23.88 8.22
C GLN A 57 -6.33 23.95 7.52
N TYR A 58 -7.02 22.82 7.31
CA TYR A 58 -8.38 22.78 6.78
C TYR A 58 -9.23 21.67 7.39
N ASN A 59 -10.55 21.78 7.21
CA ASN A 59 -11.51 20.70 7.41
C ASN A 59 -12.58 20.79 6.32
N ILE A 60 -13.07 19.64 5.83
CA ILE A 60 -14.05 19.55 4.73
C ILE A 60 -15.29 18.85 5.26
N ASP A 61 -16.43 19.53 5.19
CA ASP A 61 -17.75 19.02 5.57
C ASP A 61 -18.59 18.89 4.29
N VAL A 62 -19.15 17.71 4.02
CA VAL A 62 -19.89 17.40 2.79
C VAL A 62 -21.25 16.83 3.14
N GLU A 63 -22.31 17.55 2.79
CA GLU A 63 -23.70 17.14 3.00
C GLU A 63 -24.39 16.95 1.64
N VAL A 64 -24.66 15.70 1.29
CA VAL A 64 -25.49 15.32 0.14
C VAL A 64 -26.95 15.28 0.57
N LEU A 65 -27.77 16.13 -0.03
CA LEU A 65 -29.22 16.16 0.19
C LEU A 65 -29.92 15.40 -0.94
N THR A 66 -30.57 14.30 -0.60
CA THR A 66 -31.43 13.51 -1.50
C THR A 66 -32.91 13.85 -1.29
N LYS A 67 -33.75 13.47 -2.26
CA LYS A 67 -35.20 13.37 -2.09
C LYS A 67 -35.51 12.03 -1.39
N SER A 68 -36.62 12.00 -0.66
CA SER A 68 -37.22 10.74 -0.21
C SER A 68 -37.48 9.83 -1.41
N GLN A 69 -37.07 8.56 -1.32
CA GLN A 69 -37.20 7.59 -2.41
C GLN A 69 -38.64 7.54 -2.94
N SER A 70 -38.82 7.85 -4.22
CA SER A 70 -40.12 7.70 -4.87
C SER A 70 -40.48 6.22 -5.01
N GLU A 71 -41.70 5.84 -4.63
CA GLU A 71 -42.16 4.46 -4.82
C GLU A 71 -42.02 4.02 -6.29
N PRO A 72 -41.41 2.85 -6.56
CA PRO A 72 -41.19 2.39 -7.94
C PRO A 72 -42.52 2.16 -8.67
N GLN A 73 -42.75 2.94 -9.72
CA GLN A 73 -43.99 2.93 -10.51
C GLN A 73 -44.09 1.68 -11.39
N PHE A 74 -44.44 0.53 -10.78
CA PHE A 74 -44.63 -0.72 -11.50
C PHE A 74 -45.85 -0.70 -12.44
N TYR A 75 -46.95 -0.07 -12.03
CA TYR A 75 -48.28 -0.24 -12.64
C TYR A 75 -48.58 0.58 -13.92
N ASP A 76 -47.84 1.66 -14.21
CA ASP A 76 -48.19 2.56 -15.33
C ASP A 76 -48.04 1.91 -16.72
N SER A 77 -47.33 0.78 -16.83
CA SER A 77 -47.20 0.00 -18.07
C SER A 77 -48.56 -0.45 -18.64
N GLN A 78 -49.61 -0.61 -17.82
CA GLN A 78 -50.90 -1.18 -18.28
C GLN A 78 -51.88 -0.16 -18.88
N LYS A 79 -51.74 1.15 -18.60
CA LYS A 79 -52.75 2.15 -19.02
C LYS A 79 -52.73 2.53 -20.51
N LYS A 80 -51.72 2.11 -21.28
CA LYS A 80 -51.55 2.50 -22.69
C LYS A 80 -52.11 1.50 -23.72
N ASN A 81 -52.42 0.26 -23.33
CA ASN A 81 -52.93 -0.77 -24.24
C ASN A 81 -54.46 -0.95 -24.14
N LYS A 82 -55.23 0.12 -24.41
CA LYS A 82 -56.63 -0.04 -24.84
C LYS A 82 -56.65 -0.25 -26.36
N PRO A 83 -57.17 -1.38 -26.87
CA PRO A 83 -57.17 -1.65 -28.31
C PRO A 83 -58.12 -0.68 -29.04
N LEU A 84 -57.66 -0.17 -30.18
CA LEU A 84 -58.47 0.63 -31.09
C LEU A 84 -59.23 -0.30 -32.04
N GLY A 85 -60.49 -0.61 -31.75
CA GLY A 85 -61.30 -1.49 -32.61
C GLY A 85 -62.75 -1.62 -32.15
N GLY A 86 -63.69 -1.29 -33.01
CA GLY A 86 -65.13 -1.41 -32.74
C GLY A 86 -65.98 -0.37 -33.46
N LEU A 87 -66.20 -0.55 -34.77
CA LEU A 87 -67.29 0.17 -35.45
C LEU A 87 -68.65 -0.39 -34.97
N SER A 88 -69.55 0.49 -34.55
CA SER A 88 -71.00 0.26 -34.61
C SER A 88 -71.74 1.60 -34.69
N ARG A 89 -72.70 1.69 -35.60
CA ARG A 89 -73.63 2.83 -35.72
C ARG A 89 -74.75 2.68 -34.69
N SER A 90 -75.16 3.77 -34.04
CA SER A 90 -76.53 4.32 -34.09
C SER A 90 -76.73 5.43 -33.05
N GLY A 91 -77.66 6.35 -33.30
CA GLY A 91 -78.31 7.18 -32.27
C GLY A 91 -77.72 8.57 -32.04
N ASP A 92 -78.44 9.60 -32.48
CA ASP A 92 -78.40 10.94 -31.87
C ASP A 92 -78.93 10.91 -30.43
N ILE A 93 -78.58 11.92 -29.61
CA ILE A 93 -79.54 12.90 -29.05
C ILE A 93 -78.87 13.95 -28.13
N THR A 94 -79.37 15.17 -28.28
CA THR A 94 -79.13 16.49 -27.66
C THR A 94 -78.43 16.67 -26.29
N LYS A 95 -77.67 17.78 -26.23
CA LYS A 95 -77.71 18.89 -25.23
C LYS A 95 -78.56 18.71 -23.95
N SER A 96 -77.96 19.03 -22.81
CA SER A 96 -78.35 20.16 -21.92
C SER A 96 -77.20 20.46 -20.93
N GLU A 97 -76.86 21.74 -20.70
CA GLU A 97 -77.06 22.52 -19.44
C GLU A 97 -76.18 22.03 -18.25
N ALA A 98 -75.21 22.82 -17.76
CA ALA A 98 -75.31 23.98 -16.85
C ALA A 98 -75.49 23.55 -15.35
N ILE A 99 -75.11 24.30 -14.32
CA ILE A 99 -74.84 25.75 -14.22
C ILE A 99 -73.94 26.07 -12.99
N GLU A 100 -73.11 27.11 -13.05
CA GLU A 100 -72.52 27.85 -11.88
C GLU A 100 -71.57 27.10 -10.89
N LYS A 101 -70.79 27.75 -10.00
CA LYS A 101 -70.59 29.18 -9.64
C LYS A 101 -69.13 29.45 -9.20
N LYS A 102 -68.58 30.60 -9.60
CA LYS A 102 -67.82 31.65 -8.85
C LYS A 102 -67.09 31.26 -7.53
N LYS A 103 -65.93 31.84 -7.15
CA LYS A 103 -65.33 33.16 -7.48
C LYS A 103 -63.87 33.27 -6.94
N GLU A 104 -63.14 34.32 -7.37
CA GLU A 104 -61.87 34.84 -6.81
C GLU A 104 -60.65 33.86 -6.74
N GLU A 105 -59.38 34.27 -6.88
CA GLU A 105 -58.76 35.61 -6.96
C GLU A 105 -57.57 35.64 -7.97
N GLU A 106 -56.85 36.77 -8.05
CA GLU A 106 -56.16 37.36 -9.22
C GLU A 106 -54.90 36.68 -9.85
N ASN A 107 -54.50 37.24 -11.00
CA ASN A 107 -53.38 36.94 -11.92
C ASN A 107 -52.09 37.70 -11.47
N PRO A 108 -50.89 37.63 -12.13
CA PRO A 108 -50.40 36.78 -13.22
C PRO A 108 -49.05 36.09 -12.82
N GLU A 109 -48.02 35.73 -13.62
CA GLU A 109 -47.72 35.72 -15.06
C GLU A 109 -46.65 34.64 -15.36
N LEU A 110 -46.67 33.97 -16.52
CA LEU A 110 -45.48 33.59 -17.31
C LEU A 110 -45.88 32.83 -18.59
N GLU A 111 -45.36 33.26 -19.74
CA GLU A 111 -45.79 32.78 -21.05
C GLU A 111 -45.34 31.34 -21.37
N LYS A 112 -46.23 30.57 -22.03
CA LYS A 112 -45.91 29.29 -22.68
C LYS A 112 -46.25 29.36 -24.17
N VAL A 113 -45.32 29.89 -24.96
CA VAL A 113 -45.41 29.79 -26.43
C VAL A 113 -45.08 28.35 -26.86
N THR A 114 -46.10 27.58 -27.24
CA THR A 114 -45.92 26.25 -27.83
C THR A 114 -45.84 26.33 -29.35
N SER A 115 -44.65 26.21 -29.92
CA SER A 115 -44.47 26.01 -31.38
C SER A 115 -44.40 24.52 -31.72
N LYS A 116 -45.40 24.02 -32.46
CA LYS A 116 -45.33 22.69 -33.09
C LYS A 116 -44.42 22.77 -34.32
N ALA A 117 -43.39 21.93 -34.38
CA ALA A 117 -42.66 21.63 -35.61
C ALA A 117 -42.58 20.11 -35.77
N GLN A 118 -42.83 19.61 -36.98
CA GLN A 118 -42.76 18.18 -37.30
C GLN A 118 -41.33 17.83 -37.69
N ILE A 119 -40.69 16.92 -36.95
CA ILE A 119 -39.42 16.34 -37.38
C ILE A 119 -39.73 15.34 -38.52
N LYS A 120 -39.36 15.71 -39.74
CA LYS A 120 -39.07 14.74 -40.79
C LYS A 120 -37.65 14.19 -40.58
N PHE A 121 -37.44 12.95 -40.99
CA PHE A 121 -36.11 12.42 -41.24
C PHE A 121 -35.92 12.45 -42.76
N ASP A 122 -34.92 13.20 -43.22
CA ASP A 122 -34.45 13.19 -44.60
C ASP A 122 -32.99 12.71 -44.58
N ASP A 123 -32.69 11.59 -45.23
CA ASP A 123 -31.34 10.99 -45.26
C ASP A 123 -30.41 11.78 -46.20
N VAL A 124 -29.75 12.82 -45.66
CA VAL A 124 -28.68 13.55 -46.35
C VAL A 124 -27.48 13.69 -45.43
N ASN A 125 -26.33 13.17 -45.86
CA ASN A 125 -25.09 13.17 -45.11
C ASN A 125 -24.43 14.57 -45.16
N PRO A 126 -24.15 15.24 -44.03
CA PRO A 126 -23.38 16.49 -44.03
C PRO A 126 -21.88 16.21 -44.28
N ALA A 127 -21.18 17.22 -44.80
CA ALA A 127 -19.74 17.15 -45.07
C ALA A 127 -18.89 17.46 -43.81
N GLU A 128 -17.58 17.26 -43.95
CA GLU A 128 -16.57 17.43 -42.91
C GLU A 128 -16.40 18.89 -42.46
N GLU A 129 -16.45 19.16 -41.14
CA GLU A 129 -15.35 19.81 -40.38
C GLU A 129 -15.73 20.06 -38.90
N SER A 130 -14.70 20.09 -38.04
CA SER A 130 -14.65 20.56 -36.63
C SER A 130 -15.29 19.76 -35.47
N GLU A 131 -14.45 19.56 -34.44
CA GLU A 131 -14.69 19.39 -32.99
C GLU A 131 -15.41 18.15 -32.39
N ASP A 132 -14.61 17.39 -31.62
CA ASP A 132 -14.90 16.39 -30.57
C ASP A 132 -16.36 16.05 -30.21
N ILE A 133 -16.80 14.85 -30.63
CA ILE A 133 -18.00 14.19 -30.10
C ILE A 133 -17.63 12.85 -29.44
N VAL A 134 -17.56 12.85 -28.12
CA VAL A 134 -17.48 11.61 -27.32
C VAL A 134 -18.82 10.88 -27.37
N THR A 135 -18.86 9.73 -28.04
CA THR A 135 -20.06 8.90 -28.15
C THR A 135 -20.28 8.05 -26.89
N PHE A 136 -21.34 8.36 -26.14
CA PHE A 136 -21.71 7.58 -24.95
C PHE A 136 -22.45 6.28 -25.31
N SER A 137 -21.82 5.14 -25.01
CA SER A 137 -22.51 3.84 -25.07
C SER A 137 -23.67 3.80 -24.07
N LYS A 138 -24.87 3.42 -24.54
CA LYS A 138 -26.13 3.56 -23.80
C LYS A 138 -26.40 2.45 -22.76
N PHE A 139 -25.39 1.67 -22.40
CA PHE A 139 -25.45 0.63 -21.36
C PHE A 139 -24.31 0.82 -20.36
N GLY A 140 -24.51 1.74 -19.41
CA GLY A 140 -23.55 2.05 -18.36
C GLY A 140 -23.47 0.97 -17.28
N ILE A 141 -22.73 -0.11 -17.56
CA ILE A 141 -22.21 -1.02 -16.54
C ILE A 141 -20.74 -1.32 -16.88
N GLN A 142 -19.82 -0.60 -16.22
CA GLN A 142 -18.47 -1.09 -15.94
C GLN A 142 -18.36 -1.20 -14.42
N ALA A 143 -18.12 -2.41 -13.92
CA ALA A 143 -17.84 -2.61 -12.51
C ALA A 143 -16.42 -2.12 -12.21
N PRO A 144 -16.18 -1.34 -11.14
CA PRO A 144 -14.83 -1.04 -10.70
C PRO A 144 -14.19 -2.33 -10.16
N LEU A 145 -13.12 -2.79 -10.81
CA LEU A 145 -12.20 -3.72 -10.19
C LEU A 145 -11.47 -2.97 -9.06
N VAL A 146 -11.83 -3.29 -7.82
CA VAL A 146 -11.18 -2.75 -6.63
C VAL A 146 -10.00 -3.64 -6.28
N ASP A 147 -8.81 -3.22 -6.71
CA ASP A 147 -7.56 -3.76 -6.18
C ASP A 147 -6.51 -2.63 -6.16
N ASP A 148 -6.52 -1.88 -5.05
CA ASP A 148 -5.41 -1.03 -4.56
C ASP A 148 -5.84 -0.39 -3.22
N PHE A 149 -5.78 -1.18 -2.15
CA PHE A 149 -6.12 -0.74 -0.78
C PHE A 149 -4.92 -0.84 0.18
N LYS A 150 -3.76 -0.39 -0.29
CA LYS A 150 -2.55 -0.21 0.51
C LYS A 150 -1.83 1.10 0.16
N ASP A 151 -2.24 2.18 0.79
CA ASP A 151 -1.29 3.14 1.36
C ASP A 151 -1.95 4.16 2.32
N PHE A 152 -1.12 4.86 3.09
CA PHE A 152 -1.46 5.93 4.04
C PHE A 152 -2.26 5.56 5.31
N GLN A 153 -1.50 5.15 6.34
CA GLN A 153 -1.59 5.89 7.62
C GLN A 153 -0.31 6.74 7.78
N PRO A 154 -0.47 7.99 8.23
CA PRO A 154 0.45 8.53 9.23
C PRO A 154 -0.32 8.92 10.51
N ASP A 155 0.38 8.90 11.64
CA ASP A 155 -0.20 9.05 12.98
C ASP A 155 -1.07 10.29 13.19
N GLY A 156 -2.16 10.08 13.92
CA GLY A 156 -3.10 11.13 14.32
C GLY A 156 -4.23 10.55 15.15
N LYS A 157 -4.04 10.44 16.46
CA LYS A 157 -5.09 10.00 17.41
C LYS A 157 -6.25 11.00 17.44
N ILE A 158 -7.23 10.83 16.55
CA ILE A 158 -8.57 11.33 16.78
C ILE A 158 -9.20 10.41 17.85
N VAL A 159 -9.08 10.81 19.11
CA VAL A 159 -9.80 10.16 20.20
C VAL A 159 -11.27 10.55 20.09
N LEU A 160 -12.03 9.78 19.31
CA LEU A 160 -13.49 9.75 19.44
C LEU A 160 -13.80 9.14 20.81
N THR A 161 -13.94 9.99 21.82
CA THR A 161 -14.47 9.62 23.13
C THR A 161 -15.94 9.21 22.97
N MET A 162 -16.19 7.94 22.66
CA MET A 162 -17.52 7.30 22.73
C MET A 162 -17.99 7.20 24.19
N GLN A 163 -18.32 8.34 24.79
CA GLN A 163 -18.84 8.46 26.15
C GLN A 163 -20.36 8.26 26.19
N SER A 164 -20.81 7.11 25.70
CA SER A 164 -22.20 6.65 25.82
C SER A 164 -22.23 5.12 25.73
N SER A 165 -22.92 4.49 26.67
CA SER A 165 -23.21 3.06 26.66
C SER A 165 -24.45 2.70 25.82
N ASP A 166 -25.12 3.68 25.21
CA ASP A 166 -26.39 3.49 24.47
C ASP A 166 -26.21 3.44 22.94
N ASP A 167 -25.11 3.95 22.38
CA ASP A 167 -24.93 3.96 20.92
C ASP A 167 -24.74 2.55 20.31
N GLY A 168 -24.23 1.59 21.09
CA GLY A 168 -24.30 0.16 20.72
C GLY A 168 -25.74 -0.38 20.63
N SER A 169 -26.66 0.16 21.45
CA SER A 169 -28.09 -0.16 21.39
C SER A 169 -28.72 0.44 20.12
N ARG A 170 -28.34 1.66 19.75
CA ARG A 170 -28.77 2.34 18.51
C ARG A 170 -28.30 1.63 17.25
N ILE A 171 -27.02 1.26 17.15
CA ILE A 171 -26.47 0.53 16.00
C ILE A 171 -27.19 -0.82 15.82
N LYS A 172 -27.48 -1.53 16.92
CA LYS A 172 -28.25 -2.78 16.86
C LYS A 172 -29.70 -2.56 16.40
N LYS A 173 -30.40 -1.55 16.93
CA LYS A 173 -31.76 -1.17 16.50
C LYS A 173 -31.82 -0.81 15.02
N LEU A 174 -30.88 0.00 14.53
CA LEU A 174 -30.75 0.34 13.11
C LEU A 174 -30.59 -0.91 12.23
N LYS A 175 -29.71 -1.83 12.62
CA LYS A 175 -29.51 -3.08 11.88
C LYS A 175 -30.77 -3.96 11.86
N GLU A 176 -31.49 -4.07 12.97
CA GLU A 176 -32.76 -4.80 13.05
C GLU A 176 -33.88 -4.12 12.22
N GLU A 177 -33.90 -2.79 12.15
CA GLU A 177 -34.85 -2.04 11.32
C GLU A 177 -34.54 -2.20 9.81
N PHE A 178 -33.26 -2.18 9.42
CA PHE A 178 -32.83 -2.51 8.05
C PHE A 178 -33.23 -3.93 7.65
N GLN A 179 -32.97 -4.93 8.51
CA GLN A 179 -33.33 -6.33 8.26
C GLN A 179 -34.83 -6.47 8.00
N ARG A 180 -35.67 -5.83 8.84
CA ARG A 180 -37.13 -5.81 8.66
C ARG A 180 -37.56 -5.15 7.35
N LYS A 181 -36.99 -3.98 6.99
CA LYS A 181 -37.29 -3.29 5.73
C LYS A 181 -36.93 -4.14 4.51
N GLU A 182 -35.82 -4.88 4.58
CA GLU A 182 -35.39 -5.80 3.52
C GLU A 182 -36.37 -6.96 3.34
N ASP A 183 -36.83 -7.57 4.44
CA ASP A 183 -37.74 -8.72 4.39
C ASP A 183 -39.19 -8.33 4.03
N ASP A 184 -39.66 -7.17 4.49
CA ASP A 184 -40.94 -6.57 4.08
C ASP A 184 -40.94 -6.26 2.57
N PHE A 185 -39.78 -5.84 2.03
CA PHE A 185 -39.59 -5.63 0.59
C PHE A 185 -39.52 -6.94 -0.21
N LYS A 186 -38.87 -7.99 0.30
CA LYS A 186 -38.91 -9.34 -0.29
C LYS A 186 -40.34 -9.89 -0.33
N HIS A 187 -41.18 -9.61 0.68
CA HIS A 187 -42.59 -9.97 0.67
C HIS A 187 -43.33 -9.28 -0.48
N LYS A 188 -43.23 -7.94 -0.55
CA LYS A 188 -43.85 -7.13 -1.60
C LYS A 188 -43.38 -7.52 -3.02
N LEU A 189 -42.12 -7.91 -3.19
CA LEU A 189 -41.61 -8.44 -4.46
C LEU A 189 -42.31 -9.75 -4.86
N ARG A 190 -42.45 -10.72 -3.94
CA ARG A 190 -43.18 -11.98 -4.22
C ARG A 190 -44.65 -11.74 -4.54
N GLU A 191 -45.27 -10.81 -3.82
CA GLU A 191 -46.67 -10.41 -4.00
C GLU A 191 -46.87 -9.76 -5.39
N ILE A 192 -46.01 -8.84 -5.80
CA ILE A 192 -46.02 -8.22 -7.15
C ILE A 192 -45.71 -9.25 -8.25
N GLN A 193 -44.77 -10.18 -8.03
CA GLN A 193 -44.49 -11.29 -8.95
C GLN A 193 -45.70 -12.22 -9.15
N SER A 194 -46.53 -12.41 -8.13
CA SER A 194 -47.76 -13.20 -8.24
C SER A 194 -48.90 -12.47 -8.98
N ALA A 195 -48.82 -11.14 -9.08
CA ALA A 195 -49.91 -10.28 -9.52
C ALA A 195 -49.74 -9.68 -10.94
N ASN A 196 -48.54 -9.72 -11.55
CA ASN A 196 -48.26 -9.00 -12.80
C ASN A 196 -47.25 -9.69 -13.73
N ASN A 197 -47.57 -9.71 -15.03
CA ASN A 197 -46.70 -10.17 -16.14
C ASN A 197 -45.53 -9.20 -16.46
N ILE A 198 -44.94 -8.56 -15.47
CA ILE A 198 -43.80 -7.64 -15.64
C ILE A 198 -42.51 -8.44 -15.46
N SER A 199 -41.64 -8.44 -16.48
CA SER A 199 -40.36 -9.17 -16.46
C SER A 199 -39.53 -8.80 -15.22
N PRO A 200 -38.90 -9.76 -14.51
CA PRO A 200 -38.03 -9.48 -13.36
C PRO A 200 -36.97 -8.42 -13.65
N VAL A 201 -36.42 -8.40 -14.87
CA VAL A 201 -35.43 -7.40 -15.30
C VAL A 201 -36.03 -5.98 -15.33
N GLU A 202 -37.30 -5.81 -15.74
CA GLU A 202 -38.00 -4.52 -15.70
C GLU A 202 -38.31 -4.10 -14.25
N GLN A 203 -38.66 -5.05 -13.37
CA GLN A 203 -38.88 -4.77 -11.95
C GLN A 203 -37.58 -4.29 -11.28
N MET A 204 -36.46 -4.99 -11.50
CA MET A 204 -35.16 -4.64 -10.96
C MET A 204 -34.61 -3.34 -11.57
N TRP A 205 -34.84 -3.09 -12.86
CA TRP A 205 -34.50 -1.81 -13.47
C TRP A 205 -35.31 -0.66 -12.88
N LYS A 206 -36.63 -0.81 -12.71
CA LYS A 206 -37.50 0.19 -12.04
C LYS A 206 -37.08 0.45 -10.59
N TYR A 207 -36.62 -0.58 -9.87
CA TYR A 207 -36.09 -0.46 -8.50
C TYR A 207 -34.74 0.26 -8.47
N ASN A 208 -33.72 -0.22 -9.19
CA ASN A 208 -32.41 0.43 -9.26
C ASN A 208 -32.54 1.89 -9.72
N ASN A 209 -33.46 2.18 -10.64
CA ASN A 209 -33.78 3.53 -11.10
C ASN A 209 -34.46 4.43 -10.04
N SER A 210 -35.12 3.87 -9.01
CA SER A 210 -35.66 4.64 -7.88
C SER A 210 -34.69 4.78 -6.71
N VAL A 211 -33.70 3.88 -6.59
CA VAL A 211 -32.62 3.94 -5.56
C VAL A 211 -31.41 4.78 -6.03
N ASP A 212 -31.24 4.98 -7.34
CA ASP A 212 -30.17 5.79 -7.96
C ASP A 212 -30.00 7.17 -7.30
N VAL A 213 -28.85 7.39 -6.66
CA VAL A 213 -28.54 8.64 -5.94
C VAL A 213 -28.51 9.85 -6.86
N PHE A 214 -28.07 9.74 -8.12
CA PHE A 214 -27.95 10.86 -9.05
C PHE A 214 -29.31 11.35 -9.57
N LYS A 215 -30.33 10.49 -9.57
CA LYS A 215 -31.72 10.86 -9.90
C LYS A 215 -32.48 11.43 -8.70
N ASN A 216 -32.15 10.96 -7.50
CA ASN A 216 -32.72 11.45 -6.25
C ASN A 216 -32.00 12.70 -5.68
N LEU A 217 -30.84 13.07 -6.23
CA LEU A 217 -30.03 14.21 -5.79
C LEU A 217 -30.85 15.52 -5.83
N LYS A 218 -30.88 16.24 -4.70
CA LYS A 218 -31.54 17.55 -4.56
C LYS A 218 -30.53 18.68 -4.52
N ALA A 219 -29.49 18.54 -3.71
CA ALA A 219 -28.39 19.49 -3.57
C ALA A 219 -27.16 18.78 -2.99
N VAL A 220 -26.00 19.40 -3.13
CA VAL A 220 -24.77 19.01 -2.43
C VAL A 220 -24.16 20.25 -1.82
N ASN A 221 -24.06 20.29 -0.50
CA ASN A 221 -23.45 21.38 0.25
C ASN A 221 -22.02 20.96 0.61
N ILE A 222 -21.05 21.83 0.34
CA ILE A 222 -19.63 21.58 0.60
C ILE A 222 -19.12 22.75 1.42
N THR A 223 -18.79 22.53 2.70
CA THR A 223 -18.30 23.59 3.59
C THR A 223 -16.84 23.33 3.93
N ILE A 224 -15.95 24.19 3.44
CA ILE A 224 -14.52 24.11 3.69
C ILE A 224 -14.15 25.14 4.75
N ARG A 225 -13.75 24.64 5.92
CA ARG A 225 -13.21 25.45 7.01
C ARG A 225 -11.71 25.58 6.81
N LEU A 226 -11.20 26.80 6.75
CA LEU A 226 -9.77 27.11 6.60
C LEU A 226 -9.23 27.73 7.89
N SER A 227 -7.98 27.40 8.22
CA SER A 227 -7.24 27.96 9.37
C SER A 227 -7.25 29.49 9.33
N THR A 228 -7.39 30.11 10.50
CA THR A 228 -7.35 31.58 10.61
C THR A 228 -6.00 32.14 10.18
N ALA A 229 -4.90 31.44 10.50
CA ALA A 229 -3.52 31.87 10.26
C ALA A 229 -3.02 31.76 8.80
N LEU A 230 -3.76 31.09 7.91
CA LEU A 230 -3.44 31.10 6.47
C LEU A 230 -3.53 32.52 5.89
N SER A 231 -2.59 32.89 5.01
CA SER A 231 -2.59 34.22 4.36
C SER A 231 -3.78 34.39 3.42
N LEU A 232 -4.17 35.65 3.15
CA LEU A 232 -5.30 35.96 2.26
C LEU A 232 -5.08 35.41 0.84
N GLU A 233 -3.84 35.48 0.36
CA GLU A 233 -3.41 34.96 -0.94
C GLU A 233 -3.60 33.44 -1.03
N VAL A 234 -3.16 32.68 -0.02
CA VAL A 234 -3.33 31.23 0.02
C VAL A 234 -4.81 30.85 0.12
N LYS A 235 -5.61 31.58 0.91
CA LYS A 235 -7.07 31.39 0.98
C LYS A 235 -7.75 31.66 -0.38
N GLN A 236 -7.28 32.65 -1.14
CA GLN A 236 -7.80 32.96 -2.48
C GLN A 236 -7.35 31.91 -3.52
N ALA A 237 -6.10 31.44 -3.47
CA ALA A 237 -5.61 30.35 -4.31
C ALA A 237 -6.41 29.06 -4.06
N VAL A 238 -6.58 28.65 -2.80
CA VAL A 238 -7.42 27.50 -2.39
C VAL A 238 -8.85 27.64 -2.91
N LYS A 239 -9.46 28.82 -2.76
CA LYS A 239 -10.81 29.09 -3.29
C LYS A 239 -10.89 28.93 -4.81
N ASN A 240 -9.88 29.40 -5.55
CA ASN A 240 -9.81 29.25 -7.00
C ASN A 240 -9.64 27.78 -7.42
N TYR A 241 -8.72 27.05 -6.78
CA TYR A 241 -8.50 25.62 -7.06
C TYR A 241 -9.77 24.80 -6.80
N VAL A 242 -10.42 24.97 -5.64
CA VAL A 242 -11.67 24.24 -5.32
C VAL A 242 -12.81 24.59 -6.28
N ASN A 243 -12.99 25.87 -6.63
CA ASN A 243 -14.02 26.29 -7.57
C ASN A 243 -13.77 25.77 -9.01
N SER A 244 -12.53 25.40 -9.35
CA SER A 244 -12.21 24.76 -10.64
C SER A 244 -12.62 23.28 -10.71
N ILE A 245 -12.94 22.64 -9.57
CA ILE A 245 -13.27 21.21 -9.53
C ILE A 245 -14.63 20.96 -10.18
N ARG A 246 -14.61 20.31 -11.35
CA ARG A 246 -15.82 19.73 -11.94
C ARG A 246 -16.20 18.47 -11.13
N PHE A 247 -17.40 18.47 -10.57
CA PHE A 247 -18.02 17.31 -9.91
C PHE A 247 -19.08 16.72 -10.83
N ASN A 248 -19.02 15.42 -11.10
CA ASN A 248 -19.83 14.77 -12.14
C ASN A 248 -21.26 14.42 -11.62
N LEU A 249 -21.95 15.40 -11.05
CA LEU A 249 -23.22 15.26 -10.32
C LEU A 249 -24.46 15.40 -11.24
N GLY A 250 -24.30 15.05 -12.53
CA GLY A 250 -25.35 15.17 -13.53
C GLY A 250 -25.83 16.61 -13.72
N LYS A 251 -27.01 16.94 -13.18
CA LYS A 251 -27.64 18.27 -13.29
C LYS A 251 -27.54 19.11 -12.01
N VAL A 252 -26.96 18.59 -10.93
CA VAL A 252 -26.86 19.30 -9.64
C VAL A 252 -25.52 20.00 -9.54
N ILE A 253 -25.53 21.33 -9.42
CA ILE A 253 -24.34 22.12 -9.15
C ILE A 253 -24.12 22.14 -7.62
N PRO A 254 -22.93 21.79 -7.10
CA PRO A 254 -22.67 21.81 -5.66
C PRO A 254 -22.50 23.25 -5.15
N VAL A 255 -22.99 23.51 -3.94
CA VAL A 255 -22.88 24.82 -3.27
C VAL A 255 -21.68 24.80 -2.34
N ILE A 256 -20.59 25.46 -2.76
CA ILE A 256 -19.33 25.50 -2.02
C ILE A 256 -19.29 26.76 -1.13
N LYS A 257 -19.15 26.55 0.18
CA LYS A 257 -18.99 27.59 1.21
C LYS A 257 -17.57 27.52 1.78
N PHE A 258 -17.02 28.69 2.10
CA PHE A 258 -15.71 28.82 2.74
C PHE A 258 -15.88 29.56 4.07
N GLU A 259 -15.48 28.92 5.15
CA GLU A 259 -15.51 29.44 6.51
C GLU A 259 -14.07 29.63 7.03
N ASN A 260 -13.83 30.62 7.88
CA ASN A 260 -12.57 30.71 8.63
C ASN A 260 -12.84 30.14 10.03
N ALA A 261 -12.04 29.17 10.47
CA ALA A 261 -12.19 28.53 11.77
C ALA A 261 -10.82 28.34 12.43
N LEU A 262 -10.81 28.34 13.77
CA LEU A 262 -9.62 27.95 14.54
C LEU A 262 -9.42 26.44 14.38
N LEU A 263 -8.29 26.05 13.79
CA LEU A 263 -7.90 24.64 13.55
C LEU A 263 -6.57 24.31 14.23
N GLY A 264 -6.17 23.03 14.23
CA GLY A 264 -5.00 22.55 14.97
C GLY A 264 -3.66 23.22 14.63
N ALA A 265 -3.53 23.76 13.41
CA ALA A 265 -2.40 24.61 13.03
C ALA A 265 -2.33 25.91 13.85
N ASP A 266 -3.49 26.52 14.13
CA ASP A 266 -3.58 27.82 14.82
C ASP A 266 -3.18 27.69 16.31
N THR A 267 -3.37 26.51 16.92
CA THR A 267 -2.91 26.22 18.29
C THR A 267 -1.41 25.92 18.41
N ASN A 268 -0.71 25.71 17.29
CA ASN A 268 0.74 25.43 17.26
C ASN A 268 1.59 26.65 16.87
N ILE A 269 1.00 27.85 16.80
CA ILE A 269 1.75 29.10 16.59
C ILE A 269 2.49 29.40 17.89
N PRO A 270 3.85 29.34 17.94
CA PRO A 270 4.58 29.47 19.20
C PRO A 270 4.35 30.85 19.81
N THR A 271 3.84 30.86 21.04
CA THR A 271 3.58 32.07 21.82
C THR A 271 4.87 32.88 21.96
N ARG A 272 4.76 34.19 22.23
CA ARG A 272 5.94 35.02 22.49
C ARG A 272 6.84 34.44 23.59
N GLU A 273 6.25 33.78 24.58
CA GLU A 273 6.94 33.05 25.64
C GLU A 273 7.67 31.80 25.14
N ASP A 274 7.12 31.06 24.18
CA ASP A 274 7.72 29.81 23.67
C ASP A 274 8.94 30.10 22.80
N LYS A 275 8.93 31.21 22.05
CA LYS A 275 10.13 31.73 21.39
C LYS A 275 11.21 32.16 22.39
N ILE A 276 10.82 32.69 23.55
CA ILE A 276 11.76 33.00 24.65
C ILE A 276 12.32 31.72 25.29
N LYS A 277 11.48 30.68 25.48
CA LYS A 277 11.93 29.34 25.94
C LYS A 277 12.87 28.68 24.94
N GLU A 278 12.62 28.81 23.64
CA GLU A 278 13.48 28.28 22.57
C GLU A 278 14.86 28.98 22.57
N ILE A 279 14.88 30.31 22.67
CA ILE A 279 16.12 31.08 22.83
C ILE A 279 16.85 30.66 24.12
N LEU A 280 16.15 30.50 25.25
CA LEU A 280 16.73 30.00 26.50
C LEU A 280 17.31 28.59 26.37
N ASN A 281 16.65 27.69 25.64
CA ASN A 281 17.17 26.34 25.36
C ASN A 281 18.40 26.39 24.43
N TYR A 282 18.45 27.32 23.48
CA TYR A 282 19.60 27.55 22.63
C TYR A 282 20.80 28.05 23.46
N PHE A 283 20.59 29.08 24.30
CA PHE A 283 21.58 29.52 25.29
C PHE A 283 21.98 28.40 26.27
N GLY A 284 21.05 27.53 26.65
CA GLY A 284 21.30 26.33 27.46
C GLY A 284 22.29 25.36 26.80
N LYS A 285 22.15 25.11 25.49
CA LYS A 285 23.11 24.29 24.72
C LYS A 285 24.51 24.91 24.62
N PHE A 286 24.61 26.23 24.68
CA PHE A 286 25.89 26.96 24.73
C PHE A 286 26.34 27.30 26.16
N SER A 287 25.63 26.87 27.21
CA SER A 287 25.90 27.26 28.60
C SER A 287 27.29 26.84 29.09
N THR A 288 27.80 25.67 28.66
CA THR A 288 29.18 25.23 28.94
C THR A 288 30.21 26.11 28.26
N LEU A 289 29.99 26.50 26.99
CA LEU A 289 30.92 27.34 26.24
C LEU A 289 30.94 28.79 26.77
N ILE A 290 29.77 29.35 27.07
CA ILE A 290 29.61 30.66 27.73
C ILE A 290 30.20 30.59 29.15
N GLY A 291 29.97 29.51 29.89
CA GLY A 291 30.54 29.29 31.22
C GLY A 291 32.07 29.22 31.22
N VAL A 292 32.68 28.55 30.24
CA VAL A 292 34.13 28.55 30.03
C VAL A 292 34.64 29.95 29.67
N LEU A 293 33.95 30.68 28.79
CA LEU A 293 34.34 32.04 28.40
C LEU A 293 34.28 33.02 29.59
N VAL A 294 33.18 33.02 30.34
CA VAL A 294 33.00 33.83 31.56
C VAL A 294 33.97 33.39 32.66
N GLY A 295 34.24 32.09 32.78
CA GLY A 295 35.26 31.52 33.67
C GLY A 295 36.67 32.00 33.34
N MET A 296 37.05 32.03 32.06
CA MET A 296 38.33 32.59 31.61
C MET A 296 38.42 34.10 31.88
N ILE A 297 37.33 34.86 31.68
CA ILE A 297 37.30 36.30 31.99
C ILE A 297 37.46 36.53 33.51
N LEU A 298 36.75 35.76 34.35
CA LEU A 298 36.87 35.81 35.81
C LEU A 298 38.29 35.41 36.27
N LEU A 299 38.86 34.33 35.72
CA LEU A 299 40.25 33.95 35.97
C LEU A 299 41.25 35.02 35.52
N GLY A 300 40.98 35.74 34.43
CA GLY A 300 41.76 36.90 34.01
C GLY A 300 41.71 38.05 35.01
N PHE A 301 40.53 38.38 35.55
CA PHE A 301 40.39 39.39 36.60
C PHE A 301 41.02 38.97 37.93
N ILE A 302 40.83 37.72 38.36
CA ILE A 302 41.45 37.16 39.57
C ILE A 302 42.97 37.10 39.41
N GLY A 303 43.47 36.62 38.27
CA GLY A 303 44.89 36.58 37.93
C GLY A 303 45.51 37.97 37.92
N LYS A 304 44.86 38.98 37.33
CA LYS A 304 45.31 40.38 37.38
C LYS A 304 45.36 40.92 38.82
N SER A 305 44.38 40.59 39.66
CA SER A 305 44.35 40.96 41.07
C SER A 305 45.48 40.30 41.87
N LEU A 306 45.72 39.00 41.64
CA LEU A 306 46.80 38.22 42.25
C LEU A 306 48.18 38.68 41.79
N ILE A 307 48.36 39.01 40.51
CA ILE A 307 49.63 39.55 39.98
C ILE A 307 49.94 40.92 40.59
N ASN A 308 48.94 41.81 40.69
CA ASN A 308 49.11 43.10 41.37
C ASN A 308 49.52 42.89 42.84
N LYS A 309 48.81 42.03 43.58
CA LYS A 309 49.17 41.68 44.97
C LYS A 309 50.53 40.98 45.08
N PHE A 310 50.92 40.18 44.08
CA PHE A 310 52.22 39.51 44.07
C PHE A 310 53.36 40.51 43.88
N PHE A 311 53.21 41.53 43.04
CA PHE A 311 54.21 42.61 42.94
C PHE A 311 54.22 43.49 44.20
N GLU A 312 53.05 43.79 44.78
CA GLU A 312 52.91 44.52 46.04
C GLU A 312 53.58 43.79 47.22
N LEU A 313 53.40 42.47 47.31
CA LEU A 313 54.07 41.62 48.30
C LEU A 313 55.56 41.42 47.98
N SER A 314 55.95 41.24 46.71
CA SER A 314 57.37 41.10 46.31
C SER A 314 58.19 42.36 46.61
N ALA A 315 57.57 43.54 46.55
CA ALA A 315 58.18 44.79 46.98
C ALA A 315 58.33 44.89 48.51
N ALA A 316 57.50 44.17 49.28
CA ALA A 316 57.52 44.15 50.75
C ALA A 316 58.34 42.99 51.36
N GLN A 317 58.57 41.90 50.61
CA GLN A 317 59.07 40.62 51.13
C GLN A 317 60.60 40.44 51.01
N SER A 318 61.36 41.51 51.28
CA SER A 318 62.83 41.44 51.43
C SER A 318 63.30 41.15 52.86
N ASN A 319 62.38 41.06 53.84
CA ASN A 319 62.69 40.84 55.26
C ASN A 319 61.71 39.87 55.95
N ALA A 320 62.00 38.57 55.95
CA ALA A 320 61.67 37.60 57.02
C ALA A 320 62.29 36.22 56.71
N GLN A 321 62.73 35.47 57.72
CA GLN A 321 63.37 34.16 57.58
C GLN A 321 62.70 33.05 58.42
N THR A 322 62.80 31.81 57.91
CA THR A 322 62.97 30.51 58.64
C THR A 322 61.83 29.84 59.43
N VAL A 323 62.07 28.53 59.71
CA VAL A 323 61.33 27.55 60.56
C VAL A 323 60.14 26.89 59.83
N LYS A 324 60.17 25.60 59.39
CA LYS A 324 60.17 24.28 60.10
C LYS A 324 58.79 23.97 60.77
N LEU A 325 58.25 22.74 60.86
CA LEU A 325 58.76 21.36 60.62
C LEU A 325 57.61 20.36 60.23
N GLU A 326 57.81 19.05 60.45
CA GLU A 326 56.94 17.84 60.31
C GLU A 326 55.55 17.92 61.03
N GLY A 327 54.57 17.00 60.89
CA GLY A 327 54.42 15.74 60.11
C GLY A 327 53.34 14.79 60.70
N GLN A 328 53.21 13.55 60.14
CA GLN A 328 52.56 12.33 60.68
C GLN A 328 51.01 12.12 60.85
N GLN A 329 50.54 11.02 60.24
CA GLN A 329 49.62 9.92 60.70
C GLN A 329 48.11 10.04 61.06
N ASP A 330 47.37 9.02 60.57
CA ASP A 330 46.32 8.14 61.15
C ASP A 330 45.32 8.63 62.21
N HIS A 331 44.02 8.31 62.05
CA HIS A 331 43.41 7.06 62.59
C HIS A 331 41.87 6.90 62.36
N ASN A 332 41.45 5.64 62.08
CA ASN A 332 40.28 4.91 62.62
C ASN A 332 38.79 5.26 62.33
N LYS A 333 37.98 4.19 62.55
CA LYS A 333 36.57 4.08 62.98
C LYS A 333 35.49 3.88 61.89
N ASP A 334 34.84 2.69 61.79
CA ASP A 334 33.95 1.91 62.73
C ASP A 334 32.52 2.51 62.68
N ASP A 335 31.37 1.79 62.74
CA ASP A 335 31.04 0.35 62.84
C ASP A 335 29.53 0.12 62.45
N ASP A 336 29.04 -1.14 62.50
CA ASP A 336 27.64 -1.66 62.47
C ASP A 336 26.77 -1.38 61.21
N ASP A 337 25.96 -2.29 60.63
CA ASP A 337 25.21 -3.52 61.03
C ASP A 337 23.77 -3.31 61.55
N SER A 338 22.80 -4.01 60.92
CA SER A 338 21.62 -4.66 61.53
C SER A 338 20.59 -5.19 60.50
N SER A 339 20.52 -6.53 60.39
CA SER A 339 19.29 -7.37 60.50
C SER A 339 18.03 -7.16 59.61
N GLU A 340 17.73 -8.22 58.84
CA GLU A 340 16.37 -8.75 58.54
C GLU A 340 15.59 -9.19 59.84
N PRO A 341 14.33 -9.71 59.85
CA PRO A 341 13.48 -10.23 58.76
C PRO A 341 11.96 -9.91 58.81
N GLY A 342 11.16 -10.50 57.91
CA GLY A 342 9.73 -10.74 58.16
C GLY A 342 8.84 -10.97 56.93
N ALA A 343 8.25 -12.17 56.79
CA ALA A 343 7.23 -12.49 55.79
C ALA A 343 5.87 -12.82 56.43
N PRO A 344 4.72 -12.56 55.76
CA PRO A 344 3.41 -13.06 56.18
C PRO A 344 2.95 -14.28 55.37
N VAL A 345 2.27 -15.22 56.04
CA VAL A 345 1.60 -16.39 55.44
C VAL A 345 0.09 -16.13 55.38
N ILE A 346 -0.56 -16.43 54.25
CA ILE A 346 -2.03 -16.45 54.14
C ILE A 346 -2.51 -17.65 53.32
N GLY A 347 -3.45 -18.41 53.91
CA GLY A 347 -4.47 -19.23 53.26
C GLY A 347 -5.69 -19.28 54.18
N GLY A 348 -6.88 -19.72 53.77
CA GLY A 348 -7.31 -20.14 52.44
C GLY A 348 -8.59 -20.99 52.52
N GLU A 349 -9.66 -20.58 51.83
CA GLU A 349 -10.98 -21.24 51.71
C GLU A 349 -11.75 -20.59 50.53
N ALA A 350 -12.71 -21.20 49.83
CA ALA A 350 -13.14 -22.60 49.74
C ALA A 350 -14.01 -22.82 48.48
N GLY A 351 -14.18 -24.08 48.04
CA GLY A 351 -15.37 -24.58 47.33
C GLY A 351 -15.60 -24.14 45.87
N GLY A 352 -15.17 -24.97 44.90
CA GLY A 352 -15.47 -24.76 43.48
C GLY A 352 -15.22 -25.98 42.59
N ALA A 353 -15.98 -27.06 42.78
CA ALA A 353 -15.83 -28.28 41.98
C ALA A 353 -16.45 -28.11 40.57
N GLY A 354 -15.62 -27.72 39.59
CA GLY A 354 -16.01 -27.55 38.18
C GLY A 354 -15.08 -28.29 37.22
N ASP A 355 -15.65 -29.24 36.49
CA ASP A 355 -15.19 -29.89 35.24
C ASP A 355 -13.68 -29.81 34.89
N LEU A 356 -12.92 -30.85 35.29
CA LEU A 356 -11.49 -31.00 34.97
C LEU A 356 -11.24 -31.55 33.55
N THR A 357 -11.88 -30.98 32.54
CA THR A 357 -11.57 -31.19 31.11
C THR A 357 -11.14 -29.91 30.39
N GLY A 358 -10.73 -28.88 31.14
CA GLY A 358 -10.26 -27.60 30.60
C GLY A 358 -9.15 -27.76 29.54
N GLU A 359 -9.45 -27.31 28.31
CA GLU A 359 -8.46 -27.21 27.24
C GLU A 359 -7.34 -26.26 27.67
N TYR A 360 -6.15 -26.80 27.95
CA TYR A 360 -4.99 -25.99 28.30
C TYR A 360 -4.69 -24.97 27.20
N CYS A 361 -4.99 -23.70 27.49
CA CYS A 361 -4.72 -22.57 26.61
C CYS A 361 -3.24 -22.60 26.19
N GLY A 362 -2.98 -22.74 24.90
CA GLY A 362 -1.62 -22.84 24.37
C GLY A 362 -0.77 -21.62 24.72
N VAL A 363 -1.40 -20.45 24.78
CA VAL A 363 -0.74 -19.21 25.21
C VAL A 363 -0.23 -19.29 26.66
N GLU A 364 -0.94 -19.96 27.58
CA GLU A 364 -0.44 -20.15 28.97
C GLU A 364 0.74 -21.14 29.03
N ARG A 365 0.74 -22.14 28.15
CA ARG A 365 1.92 -23.01 27.97
C ARG A 365 3.11 -22.22 27.41
N PHE A 366 2.88 -21.32 26.46
CA PHE A 366 3.92 -20.41 25.96
C PHE A 366 4.40 -19.42 27.05
N LYS A 367 3.51 -18.85 27.88
CA LYS A 367 3.85 -17.99 29.04
C LYS A 367 4.69 -18.72 30.09
N SER A 368 4.43 -20.01 30.28
CA SER A 368 5.23 -20.89 31.16
C SER A 368 6.59 -21.23 30.52
N TYR A 369 6.61 -21.44 29.21
CA TYR A 369 7.81 -21.76 28.43
C TYR A 369 8.77 -20.56 28.34
N SER A 370 8.28 -19.35 28.05
CA SER A 370 9.11 -18.14 28.00
C SER A 370 9.75 -17.81 29.35
N LYS A 371 9.02 -18.03 30.46
CA LYS A 371 9.57 -17.89 31.83
C LYS A 371 10.60 -18.96 32.20
N THR A 372 10.67 -20.06 31.45
CA THR A 372 11.67 -21.12 31.65
C THR A 372 12.88 -20.94 30.72
N SER A 373 12.64 -20.56 29.47
CA SER A 373 13.66 -20.15 28.50
C SER A 373 13.09 -19.11 27.53
N ALA A 374 13.34 -17.83 27.81
CA ALA A 374 12.94 -16.73 26.94
C ALA A 374 13.62 -16.79 25.57
N LYS A 375 14.85 -17.35 25.53
CA LYS A 375 15.59 -17.60 24.28
C LYS A 375 14.84 -18.57 23.38
N ASP A 376 14.47 -19.75 23.88
CA ASP A 376 13.80 -20.75 23.05
C ASP A 376 12.39 -20.33 22.65
N ALA A 377 11.70 -19.56 23.50
CA ALA A 377 10.42 -18.93 23.16
C ALA A 377 10.56 -17.87 22.05
N ALA A 378 11.63 -17.07 22.04
CA ALA A 378 11.95 -16.16 20.96
C ALA A 378 12.32 -16.90 19.66
N LEU A 379 13.11 -17.98 19.75
CA LEU A 379 13.45 -18.84 18.59
C LEU A 379 12.20 -19.53 18.00
N LEU A 380 11.22 -19.89 18.82
CA LEU A 380 9.92 -20.40 18.37
C LEU A 380 9.13 -19.34 17.59
N VAL A 381 9.07 -18.11 18.11
CA VAL A 381 8.41 -16.96 17.45
C VAL A 381 9.10 -16.59 16.13
N LYS A 382 10.44 -16.60 16.06
CA LYS A 382 11.19 -16.43 14.81
C LYS A 382 10.84 -17.49 13.77
N GLY A 383 10.78 -18.76 14.18
CA GLY A 383 10.35 -19.86 13.31
C GLY A 383 8.95 -19.64 12.74
N TRP A 384 7.99 -19.16 13.55
CA TRP A 384 6.63 -18.86 13.11
C TRP A 384 6.54 -17.70 12.11
N LEU A 385 7.35 -16.66 12.29
CA LEU A 385 7.45 -15.52 11.37
C LEU A 385 7.95 -15.98 9.99
N GLN A 386 9.02 -16.78 9.95
CA GLN A 386 9.62 -17.24 8.69
C GLN A 386 8.81 -18.33 7.99
N LEU A 387 8.16 -19.23 8.73
CA LEU A 387 7.22 -20.21 8.16
C LEU A 387 6.02 -19.53 7.48
N ASN A 388 5.58 -18.37 7.98
CA ASN A 388 4.55 -17.50 7.41
C ASN A 388 3.24 -18.22 6.98
N THR A 389 2.91 -19.34 7.64
CA THR A 389 1.71 -20.12 7.35
C THR A 389 0.48 -19.49 8.01
N LYS A 390 -0.73 -19.81 7.54
CA LYS A 390 -1.98 -19.36 8.19
C LYS A 390 -2.06 -19.77 9.68
N GLN A 391 -1.45 -20.89 10.06
CA GLN A 391 -1.39 -21.38 11.43
C GLN A 391 -0.40 -20.56 12.27
N SER A 392 0.83 -20.37 11.78
CA SER A 392 1.86 -19.60 12.50
C SER A 392 1.52 -18.11 12.57
N GLN A 393 0.94 -17.51 11.52
CA GLN A 393 0.36 -16.16 11.60
C GLN A 393 -0.75 -16.04 12.66
N SER A 394 -1.59 -17.07 12.82
CA SER A 394 -2.64 -17.06 13.84
C SER A 394 -2.06 -17.27 15.24
N ALA A 395 -0.99 -18.06 15.38
CA ALA A 395 -0.24 -18.18 16.62
C ALA A 395 0.32 -16.82 17.09
N LEU A 396 1.01 -16.12 16.17
CA LEU A 396 1.57 -14.80 16.39
C LEU A 396 0.51 -13.75 16.76
N ARG A 397 -0.69 -13.81 16.17
CA ARG A 397 -1.84 -12.98 16.58
C ARG A 397 -2.37 -13.36 17.96
N ALA A 398 -2.54 -14.66 18.24
CA ALA A 398 -3.08 -15.14 19.51
C ALA A 398 -2.18 -14.78 20.70
N LEU A 399 -0.86 -14.87 20.55
CA LEU A 399 0.10 -14.36 21.56
C LEU A 399 -0.20 -12.90 21.93
N VAL A 400 -0.33 -12.00 20.95
CA VAL A 400 -0.55 -10.57 21.20
C VAL A 400 -1.99 -10.26 21.68
N GLN A 401 -2.95 -11.13 21.38
CA GLN A 401 -4.33 -10.98 21.88
C GLN A 401 -4.54 -11.53 23.31
N GLN A 402 -3.63 -12.35 23.84
CA GLN A 402 -3.84 -13.09 25.10
C GLN A 402 -2.70 -12.98 26.13
N LEU A 403 -1.49 -12.59 25.73
CA LEU A 403 -0.40 -12.25 26.67
C LEU A 403 -0.45 -10.79 27.08
N GLU A 404 0.10 -10.50 28.25
CA GLU A 404 0.38 -9.14 28.69
C GLU A 404 1.64 -8.61 28.00
N ASN A 405 1.70 -7.29 27.81
CA ASN A 405 2.87 -6.62 27.23
C ASN A 405 4.18 -6.91 28.01
N VAL A 406 4.08 -7.25 29.31
CA VAL A 406 5.22 -7.62 30.14
C VAL A 406 5.82 -8.96 29.71
N ASP A 407 5.02 -10.04 29.64
CA ASP A 407 5.49 -11.36 29.21
C ASP A 407 6.01 -11.34 27.75
N LEU A 408 5.45 -10.47 26.90
CA LEU A 408 5.90 -10.27 25.53
C LEU A 408 7.19 -9.46 25.41
N SER A 409 7.46 -8.50 26.30
CA SER A 409 8.59 -7.57 26.17
C SER A 409 9.94 -8.26 26.09
N GLU A 410 10.13 -9.35 26.84
CA GLU A 410 11.37 -10.14 26.84
C GLU A 410 11.58 -10.84 25.49
N VAL A 411 10.53 -11.46 24.94
CA VAL A 411 10.56 -12.08 23.59
C VAL A 411 10.81 -11.02 22.51
N PHE A 412 10.12 -9.88 22.57
CA PHE A 412 10.30 -8.77 21.62
C PHE A 412 11.71 -8.15 21.65
N SER A 413 12.44 -8.27 22.77
CA SER A 413 13.83 -7.79 22.89
C SER A 413 14.81 -8.60 22.03
N MET A 414 14.53 -9.89 21.81
CA MET A 414 15.38 -10.82 21.05
C MET A 414 15.05 -10.87 19.55
N LEU A 415 14.06 -10.10 19.11
CA LEU A 415 13.72 -9.93 17.69
C LEU A 415 14.44 -8.72 17.08
N THR A 416 14.69 -8.76 15.79
CA THR A 416 15.15 -7.62 14.98
C THR A 416 14.00 -6.67 14.65
N ASP A 417 14.29 -5.41 14.30
CA ASP A 417 13.26 -4.46 13.89
C ASP A 417 12.47 -4.91 12.64
N ARG A 418 13.10 -5.70 11.78
CA ARG A 418 12.42 -6.35 10.64
C ARG A 418 11.38 -7.36 11.14
N GLU A 419 11.77 -8.31 11.99
CA GLU A 419 10.87 -9.31 12.57
C GLU A 419 9.74 -8.64 13.39
N ARG A 420 10.04 -7.57 14.12
CA ARG A 420 9.04 -6.76 14.86
C ARG A 420 8.02 -6.11 13.92
N ASN A 421 8.44 -5.58 12.77
CA ASN A 421 7.54 -4.98 11.78
C ASN A 421 6.73 -6.05 11.04
N GLU A 422 7.34 -7.16 10.63
CA GLU A 422 6.65 -8.29 9.99
C GLU A 422 5.58 -8.89 10.93
N TRP A 423 5.84 -8.98 12.24
CA TRP A 423 4.82 -9.36 13.23
C TRP A 423 3.72 -8.28 13.34
N LYS A 424 4.10 -6.99 13.45
CA LYS A 424 3.16 -5.87 13.59
C LYS A 424 2.14 -5.82 12.44
N ASP A 425 2.57 -6.05 11.20
CA ASP A 425 1.69 -6.05 10.03
C ASP A 425 0.61 -7.13 10.08
N LEU A 426 0.87 -8.26 10.75
CA LEU A 426 -0.13 -9.30 10.97
C LEU A 426 -1.25 -8.87 11.94
N LEU A 427 -0.98 -7.95 12.87
CA LEU A 427 -1.91 -7.56 13.95
C LEU A 427 -3.12 -6.75 13.48
N ASN A 428 -3.10 -6.25 12.24
CA ASN A 428 -4.18 -5.44 11.64
C ASN A 428 -5.55 -6.14 11.54
N LYS A 429 -5.63 -7.45 11.83
CA LYS A 429 -6.89 -8.20 11.89
C LYS A 429 -6.93 -9.08 13.17
N PRO A 430 -7.89 -8.85 14.09
CA PRO A 430 -8.08 -9.73 15.25
C PRO A 430 -8.61 -11.10 14.82
N LEU A 431 -8.26 -12.15 15.55
CA LEU A 431 -8.80 -13.50 15.33
C LEU A 431 -10.26 -13.60 15.78
N SER A 432 -11.05 -14.41 15.07
CA SER A 432 -12.30 -14.93 15.61
C SER A 432 -12.06 -15.98 16.69
N THR A 433 -13.07 -16.28 17.52
CA THR A 433 -12.97 -17.28 18.60
C THR A 433 -12.55 -18.67 18.12
N ALA A 434 -13.03 -19.10 16.94
CA ALA A 434 -12.65 -20.37 16.32
C ALA A 434 -11.20 -20.38 15.82
N GLU A 435 -10.73 -19.26 15.24
CA GLU A 435 -9.33 -19.12 14.84
C GLU A 435 -8.38 -19.05 16.06
N LEU A 436 -8.81 -18.40 17.15
CA LEU A 436 -8.08 -18.31 18.41
C LEU A 436 -7.96 -19.69 19.11
N ALA A 437 -9.01 -20.52 19.09
CA ALA A 437 -8.94 -21.89 19.57
C ALA A 437 -7.97 -22.74 18.72
N SER A 438 -8.02 -22.60 17.39
CA SER A 438 -7.09 -23.28 16.48
C SER A 438 -5.63 -22.83 16.68
N ALA A 439 -5.40 -21.53 16.88
CA ALA A 439 -4.09 -20.97 17.20
C ALA A 439 -3.55 -21.51 18.53
N ASN A 440 -4.38 -21.57 19.58
CA ASN A 440 -4.01 -22.15 20.87
C ASN A 440 -3.61 -23.63 20.75
N LYS A 441 -4.35 -24.43 19.99
CA LYS A 441 -3.98 -25.83 19.73
C LYS A 441 -2.64 -25.96 19.01
N TYR A 442 -2.37 -25.08 18.04
CA TYR A 442 -1.08 -25.03 17.33
C TYR A 442 0.08 -24.63 18.26
N ILE A 443 -0.05 -23.51 18.99
CA ILE A 443 0.93 -23.05 19.99
C ILE A 443 1.24 -24.17 21.01
N SER A 444 0.18 -24.81 21.53
CA SER A 444 0.29 -25.88 22.53
C SER A 444 1.09 -27.08 21.99
N ASN A 445 0.86 -27.48 20.74
CA ASN A 445 1.60 -28.58 20.09
C ASN A 445 3.08 -28.21 19.87
N GLU A 446 3.36 -27.02 19.35
CA GLU A 446 4.72 -26.57 19.02
C GLU A 446 5.58 -26.39 20.28
N VAL A 447 5.02 -25.81 21.35
CA VAL A 447 5.70 -25.70 22.65
C VAL A 447 5.96 -27.09 23.24
N VAL A 448 4.99 -28.01 23.17
CA VAL A 448 5.18 -29.40 23.66
C VAL A 448 6.25 -30.13 22.84
N GLN A 449 6.30 -29.94 21.51
CA GLN A 449 7.34 -30.53 20.67
C GLN A 449 8.74 -30.04 21.06
N ARG A 450 8.94 -28.73 21.30
CA ARG A 450 10.23 -28.17 21.76
C ARG A 450 10.59 -28.50 23.22
N ILE A 451 9.64 -28.95 24.04
CA ILE A 451 9.92 -29.44 25.40
C ILE A 451 10.29 -30.93 25.40
N ILE A 452 9.72 -31.72 24.48
CA ILE A 452 9.95 -33.17 24.37
C ILE A 452 11.20 -33.50 23.55
N ILE A 453 11.50 -32.72 22.51
CA ILE A 453 12.68 -32.90 21.66
C ILE A 453 13.80 -32.01 22.22
N PRO A 454 14.95 -32.57 22.65
CA PRO A 454 16.10 -31.77 23.06
C PRO A 454 16.58 -30.85 21.93
N ASN A 455 16.86 -29.58 22.25
CA ASN A 455 17.54 -28.68 21.30
C ASN A 455 19.01 -29.11 21.18
N VAL A 456 19.29 -29.99 20.20
CA VAL A 456 20.65 -30.51 19.92
C VAL A 456 21.61 -29.39 19.45
N ILE A 457 21.07 -28.27 18.96
CA ILE A 457 21.82 -27.02 18.76
C ILE A 457 21.68 -26.15 20.00
N THR A 458 22.82 -25.85 20.62
CA THR A 458 22.92 -25.02 21.83
C THR A 458 23.38 -23.60 21.55
N ASP A 459 24.09 -23.36 20.43
CA ASP A 459 24.49 -22.03 19.98
C ASP A 459 23.35 -21.29 19.25
N PRO A 460 22.88 -20.13 19.75
CA PRO A 460 21.80 -19.36 19.11
C PRO A 460 22.17 -18.82 17.71
N GLU A 461 23.45 -18.52 17.46
CA GLU A 461 23.88 -17.99 16.15
C GLU A 461 23.86 -19.09 15.08
N THR A 462 24.35 -20.30 15.40
CA THR A 462 24.21 -21.49 14.55
C THR A 462 22.75 -21.76 14.22
N TYR A 463 21.85 -21.65 15.21
CA TYR A 463 20.42 -21.82 14.98
C TYR A 463 19.82 -20.74 14.06
N ASP A 464 20.18 -19.46 14.23
CA ASP A 464 19.73 -18.37 13.36
C ASP A 464 20.27 -18.52 11.92
N LEU A 465 21.49 -19.06 11.75
CA LEU A 465 22.06 -19.42 10.44
C LEU A 465 21.34 -20.60 9.76
N ILE A 466 21.03 -21.67 10.51
CA ILE A 466 20.22 -22.81 10.02
C ILE A 466 18.81 -22.37 9.63
N ILE A 467 18.28 -21.34 10.29
CA ILE A 467 17.00 -20.73 9.95
C ILE A 467 17.09 -19.89 8.66
N ARG A 468 18.20 -19.18 8.41
CA ARG A 468 18.38 -18.31 7.22
C ARG A 468 18.76 -19.03 5.93
N ILE A 469 19.41 -20.19 5.99
CA ILE A 469 19.89 -20.88 4.78
C ILE A 469 18.72 -21.35 3.91
N ARG A 470 18.86 -21.26 2.58
CA ARG A 470 17.81 -21.67 1.62
C ARG A 470 18.05 -23.08 1.09
N PRO A 471 17.02 -23.83 0.64
CA PRO A 471 17.17 -25.22 0.24
C PRO A 471 18.21 -25.46 -0.86
N GLU A 472 18.32 -24.51 -1.79
CA GLU A 472 19.24 -24.56 -2.94
C GLU A 472 20.71 -24.45 -2.49
N GLN A 473 20.95 -23.67 -1.43
CA GLN A 473 22.28 -23.50 -0.81
C GLN A 473 22.68 -24.74 -0.01
N VAL A 474 21.71 -25.48 0.55
CA VAL A 474 21.99 -26.77 1.19
C VAL A 474 22.30 -27.85 0.15
N SER A 475 21.65 -27.86 -1.02
CA SER A 475 22.06 -28.76 -2.12
C SER A 475 23.47 -28.46 -2.62
N GLU A 476 23.86 -27.18 -2.75
CA GLU A 476 25.24 -26.80 -3.08
C GLU A 476 26.24 -27.21 -1.98
N LEU A 477 25.84 -27.10 -0.71
CA LEU A 477 26.65 -27.53 0.43
C LEU A 477 26.83 -29.06 0.47
N ILE A 478 25.82 -29.84 0.10
CA ILE A 478 25.88 -31.31 0.00
C ILE A 478 26.96 -31.75 -1.01
N GLU A 479 27.12 -31.02 -2.11
CA GLU A 479 28.15 -31.30 -3.11
C GLU A 479 29.56 -30.95 -2.62
N LYS A 480 29.71 -29.83 -1.90
CA LYS A 480 31.03 -29.29 -1.50
C LYS A 480 31.55 -29.82 -0.17
N LYS A 481 30.67 -30.08 0.80
CA LYS A 481 30.99 -30.43 2.20
C LYS A 481 29.99 -31.48 2.75
N PRO A 482 30.01 -32.74 2.26
CA PRO A 482 29.02 -33.75 2.63
C PRO A 482 29.03 -34.14 4.12
N GLU A 483 30.19 -34.18 4.78
CA GLU A 483 30.34 -34.48 6.23
C GLU A 483 29.56 -33.49 7.12
N ILE A 484 29.61 -32.20 6.81
CA ILE A 484 28.86 -31.17 7.54
C ILE A 484 27.40 -31.14 7.11
N SER A 485 27.11 -31.57 5.89
CA SER A 485 25.75 -31.64 5.36
C SER A 485 24.93 -32.74 6.01
N SER A 486 25.47 -33.94 6.25
CA SER A 486 24.75 -35.01 6.95
C SER A 486 24.39 -34.62 8.39
N VAL A 487 25.27 -33.87 9.06
CA VAL A 487 24.98 -33.23 10.36
C VAL A 487 23.83 -32.22 10.23
N LEU A 488 23.88 -31.33 9.24
CA LEU A 488 22.83 -30.33 9.00
C LEU A 488 21.46 -30.95 8.69
N LEU A 489 21.39 -32.01 7.88
CA LEU A 489 20.12 -32.67 7.52
C LEU A 489 19.38 -33.25 8.74
N ASN A 490 20.10 -33.68 9.78
CA ASN A 490 19.52 -34.15 11.05
C ASN A 490 18.94 -33.02 11.93
N VAL A 491 19.31 -31.77 11.66
CA VAL A 491 18.88 -30.59 12.42
C VAL A 491 17.77 -29.82 11.68
N LEU A 492 17.70 -29.94 10.35
CA LEU A 492 16.68 -29.30 9.53
C LEU A 492 15.29 -29.92 9.74
N ASN A 493 14.25 -29.08 9.75
CA ASN A 493 12.87 -29.58 9.87
C ASN A 493 12.45 -30.36 8.61
N THR A 494 11.55 -31.35 8.77
CA THR A 494 11.17 -32.29 7.71
C THR A 494 10.61 -31.63 6.45
N THR A 495 9.93 -30.48 6.57
CA THR A 495 9.36 -29.76 5.42
C THR A 495 10.40 -28.99 4.62
N PHE A 496 11.49 -28.56 5.27
CA PHE A 496 12.66 -27.97 4.61
C PHE A 496 13.54 -29.08 4.02
N LEU A 497 13.80 -30.16 4.78
CA LEU A 497 14.54 -31.34 4.34
C LEU A 497 13.99 -31.90 3.01
N ASN A 498 12.67 -32.07 2.90
CA ASN A 498 12.04 -32.51 1.65
C ASN A 498 12.31 -31.58 0.45
N LYS A 499 12.46 -30.26 0.67
CA LYS A 499 12.83 -29.29 -0.38
C LYS A 499 14.32 -29.35 -0.73
N VAL A 500 15.20 -29.62 0.24
CA VAL A 500 16.63 -29.85 -0.04
C VAL A 500 16.78 -31.09 -0.92
N LEU A 501 16.15 -32.20 -0.51
CA LEU A 501 16.24 -33.47 -1.23
C LEU A 501 15.64 -33.37 -2.64
N SER A 502 14.60 -32.55 -2.87
CA SER A 502 14.06 -32.33 -4.22
C SER A 502 14.97 -31.54 -5.16
N HIS A 503 15.95 -30.79 -4.64
CA HIS A 503 17.00 -30.14 -5.45
C HIS A 503 18.26 -31.01 -5.63
N CYS A 504 18.33 -32.17 -4.97
CA CYS A 504 19.45 -33.11 -5.09
C CYS A 504 19.15 -34.22 -6.10
N ASP A 505 20.14 -34.57 -6.94
CA ASP A 505 20.09 -35.74 -7.82
C ASP A 505 19.85 -37.04 -7.03
N GLU A 506 19.23 -38.04 -7.66
CA GLU A 506 18.84 -39.30 -7.01
C GLU A 506 20.03 -40.05 -6.37
N GLU A 507 21.18 -40.11 -7.05
CA GLU A 507 22.39 -40.76 -6.52
C GLU A 507 23.01 -39.99 -5.33
N LYS A 508 23.01 -38.65 -5.40
CA LYS A 508 23.47 -37.78 -4.30
C LYS A 508 22.53 -37.90 -3.09
N ARG A 509 21.21 -37.94 -3.35
CA ARG A 509 20.13 -38.06 -2.37
C ARG A 509 20.22 -39.35 -1.57
N GLY A 510 20.53 -40.49 -2.21
CA GLY A 510 20.79 -41.74 -1.52
C GLY A 510 21.97 -41.61 -0.56
N LYS A 511 23.16 -41.29 -1.10
CA LYS A 511 24.41 -41.19 -0.33
C LYS A 511 24.31 -40.26 0.88
N ILE A 512 23.70 -39.08 0.72
CA ILE A 512 23.61 -38.12 1.84
C ILE A 512 22.57 -38.53 2.90
N VAL A 513 21.52 -39.28 2.52
CA VAL A 513 20.57 -39.86 3.47
C VAL A 513 21.23 -41.02 4.24
N ASP A 514 22.01 -41.87 3.57
CA ASP A 514 22.79 -42.93 4.22
C ASP A 514 23.79 -42.33 5.22
N SER A 515 24.58 -41.32 4.82
CA SER A 515 25.48 -40.61 5.73
C SER A 515 24.75 -39.84 6.84
N ALA A 516 23.50 -39.41 6.65
CA ALA A 516 22.70 -38.79 7.70
C ALA A 516 22.23 -39.81 8.76
N PHE A 517 21.98 -41.07 8.39
CA PHE A 517 21.63 -42.12 9.35
C PHE A 517 22.80 -42.55 10.26
N GLU A 518 24.05 -42.26 9.90
CA GLU A 518 25.23 -42.58 10.72
C GLU A 518 25.50 -41.55 11.83
N VAL A 519 25.00 -40.32 11.68
CA VAL A 519 25.21 -39.19 12.63
C VAL A 519 24.45 -39.41 13.93
N ARG A 520 25.11 -39.17 15.08
CA ARG A 520 24.49 -39.23 16.41
C ARG A 520 24.37 -37.84 17.02
N GLU A 521 23.51 -37.71 18.04
CA GLU A 521 23.29 -36.47 18.79
C GLU A 521 24.61 -35.83 19.28
N GLN A 522 25.54 -36.65 19.78
CA GLN A 522 26.86 -36.19 20.22
C GLN A 522 27.72 -35.65 19.07
N ASP A 523 27.60 -36.20 17.86
CA ASP A 523 28.35 -35.75 16.68
C ASP A 523 27.84 -34.40 16.17
N ILE A 524 26.53 -34.15 16.30
CA ILE A 524 25.91 -32.84 16.04
C ILE A 524 26.45 -31.81 17.05
N ILE A 525 26.44 -32.13 18.36
CA ILE A 525 26.97 -31.25 19.42
C ILE A 525 28.46 -30.93 19.16
N ASN A 526 29.28 -31.96 18.90
CA ASN A 526 30.71 -31.82 18.63
C ASN A 526 31.02 -31.05 17.32
N SER A 527 30.04 -30.91 16.42
CA SER A 527 30.20 -30.27 15.11
C SER A 527 29.56 -28.88 15.01
N GLN A 528 28.93 -28.35 16.07
CA GLN A 528 28.26 -27.04 16.03
C GLN A 528 29.17 -25.92 15.50
N ASP A 529 30.41 -25.81 16.01
CA ASP A 529 31.34 -24.76 15.58
C ASP A 529 31.75 -24.88 14.09
N LYS A 530 32.00 -26.10 13.60
CA LYS A 530 32.27 -26.34 12.17
C LYS A 530 31.05 -26.00 11.32
N LEU A 531 29.86 -26.42 11.76
CA LEU A 531 28.60 -26.15 11.09
C LEU A 531 28.33 -24.64 11.01
N LYS A 532 28.63 -23.91 12.09
CA LYS A 532 28.55 -22.44 12.17
C LYS A 532 29.47 -21.76 11.15
N GLU A 533 30.76 -22.09 11.15
CA GLU A 533 31.75 -21.54 10.21
C GLU A 533 31.31 -21.79 8.75
N VAL A 534 30.88 -23.02 8.46
CA VAL A 534 30.41 -23.42 7.13
C VAL A 534 29.10 -22.72 6.73
N LEU A 535 28.13 -22.56 7.64
CA LEU A 535 26.88 -21.85 7.31
C LEU A 535 27.10 -20.34 7.12
N GLN A 536 28.06 -19.73 7.81
CA GLN A 536 28.39 -18.31 7.63
C GLN A 536 28.84 -18.02 6.19
N GLU A 537 29.63 -18.91 5.56
CA GLU A 537 30.07 -18.81 4.16
C GLU A 537 28.89 -18.70 3.17
N TYR A 538 27.80 -19.44 3.40
CA TYR A 538 26.63 -19.49 2.51
C TYR A 538 25.53 -18.48 2.87
N VAL A 539 25.43 -18.04 4.12
CA VAL A 539 24.43 -17.04 4.54
C VAL A 539 24.95 -15.62 4.27
N GLN A 540 26.20 -15.31 4.61
CA GLN A 540 26.76 -13.96 4.42
C GLN A 540 26.88 -13.55 2.94
N THR A 541 26.97 -14.52 2.02
CA THR A 541 27.06 -14.28 0.57
C THR A 541 25.78 -13.72 -0.06
N PHE A 542 24.63 -13.77 0.62
CA PHE A 542 23.35 -13.27 0.09
C PHE A 542 22.60 -12.29 1.01
N ASP A 543 22.98 -12.16 2.28
CA ASP A 543 22.25 -11.31 3.24
C ASP A 543 22.60 -9.82 3.07
N LYS A 544 21.92 -9.18 2.12
CA LYS A 544 21.90 -7.72 1.86
C LYS A 544 23.27 -7.02 1.86
N ILE A 545 24.02 -7.11 0.76
CA ILE A 545 25.04 -6.10 0.44
C ILE A 545 24.33 -4.73 0.40
N PRO A 546 24.60 -3.75 1.30
CA PRO A 546 23.79 -2.54 1.40
C PRO A 546 23.88 -1.61 0.17
N PHE A 547 24.81 -1.91 -0.74
CA PHE A 547 24.92 -1.27 -2.04
C PHE A 547 23.85 -1.76 -3.03
N ILE A 548 23.33 -2.99 -2.92
CA ILE A 548 22.26 -3.50 -3.80
C ILE A 548 20.99 -2.66 -3.63
N ASP A 549 20.54 -2.44 -2.39
CA ASP A 549 19.35 -1.62 -2.13
C ASP A 549 19.56 -0.17 -2.64
N LYS A 550 20.79 0.36 -2.60
CA LYS A 550 21.13 1.67 -3.20
C LYS A 550 21.10 1.65 -4.74
N VAL A 551 21.64 0.61 -5.37
CA VAL A 551 21.58 0.43 -6.83
C VAL A 551 20.13 0.38 -7.29
N ILE A 552 19.26 -0.36 -6.59
CA ILE A 552 17.82 -0.42 -6.88
C ILE A 552 17.17 0.97 -6.81
N THR A 553 17.56 1.82 -5.86
CA THR A 553 17.06 3.22 -5.80
C THR A 553 17.63 4.15 -6.88
N ILE A 554 18.75 3.80 -7.51
CA ILE A 554 19.44 4.63 -8.53
C ILE A 554 19.09 4.20 -9.96
N LEU A 555 18.72 2.93 -10.18
CA LEU A 555 18.35 2.38 -11.50
C LEU A 555 17.34 3.21 -12.30
N PRO A 556 16.24 3.76 -11.71
CA PRO A 556 15.31 4.61 -12.47
C PRO A 556 15.98 5.87 -13.04
N ASP A 557 17.01 6.37 -12.38
CA ASP A 557 17.66 7.64 -12.68
C ASP A 557 18.93 7.53 -13.54
N ALA A 558 19.45 6.32 -13.76
CA ALA A 558 20.67 6.06 -14.53
C ALA A 558 20.53 6.38 -16.04
N SER A 559 21.65 6.62 -16.72
CA SER A 559 21.75 6.57 -18.19
C SER A 559 21.93 5.13 -18.67
N LEU A 560 21.70 4.87 -19.96
CA LEU A 560 21.66 3.53 -20.58
C LEU A 560 22.90 2.67 -20.23
N ASP A 561 24.11 3.20 -20.42
CA ASP A 561 25.37 2.50 -20.14
C ASP A 561 25.53 2.12 -18.66
N ILE A 562 25.16 3.06 -17.78
CA ILE A 562 25.23 2.88 -16.32
C ILE A 562 24.18 1.86 -15.89
N GLU A 563 22.96 1.96 -16.41
CA GLU A 563 21.85 1.05 -16.13
C GLU A 563 22.21 -0.39 -16.52
N LEU A 564 22.70 -0.61 -17.74
CA LEU A 564 23.17 -1.92 -18.20
C LEU A 564 24.25 -2.49 -17.28
N SER A 565 25.28 -1.69 -16.95
CA SER A 565 26.35 -2.12 -16.04
C SER A 565 25.82 -2.43 -14.63
N LEU A 566 24.86 -1.65 -14.12
CA LEU A 566 24.21 -1.92 -12.84
C LEU A 566 23.42 -3.24 -12.86
N TYR A 567 22.68 -3.56 -13.92
CA TYR A 567 22.01 -4.85 -14.06
C TYR A 567 22.99 -6.03 -14.19
N GLU A 568 24.11 -5.90 -14.92
CA GLU A 568 25.16 -6.93 -14.92
C GLU A 568 25.73 -7.20 -13.51
N LYS A 569 25.97 -6.13 -12.74
CA LYS A 569 26.52 -6.23 -11.39
C LYS A 569 25.48 -6.77 -10.41
N LEU A 570 24.20 -6.42 -10.56
CA LEU A 570 23.12 -7.07 -9.83
C LEU A 570 23.07 -8.57 -10.15
N HIS A 571 23.12 -8.98 -11.42
CA HIS A 571 23.10 -10.40 -11.77
C HIS A 571 24.20 -11.20 -11.09
N LYS A 572 25.42 -10.67 -11.07
CA LYS A 572 26.57 -11.34 -10.43
C LYS A 572 26.54 -11.36 -8.89
N ASN A 573 25.58 -10.69 -8.24
CA ASN A 573 25.52 -10.51 -6.78
C ASN A 573 24.10 -10.70 -6.19
N THR A 574 23.15 -11.28 -6.93
CA THR A 574 21.74 -11.39 -6.52
C THR A 574 21.02 -12.52 -7.25
N SER A 575 20.04 -13.15 -6.60
CA SER A 575 19.28 -14.25 -7.20
C SER A 575 18.42 -13.82 -8.38
N VAL A 576 18.29 -14.67 -9.39
CA VAL A 576 17.51 -14.42 -10.62
C VAL A 576 16.10 -13.91 -10.32
N LYS A 577 15.41 -14.50 -9.33
CA LYS A 577 14.10 -14.03 -8.87
C LYS A 577 14.10 -12.55 -8.46
N ARG A 578 15.11 -12.11 -7.71
CA ARG A 578 15.22 -10.73 -7.24
C ARG A 578 15.60 -9.77 -8.38
N ILE A 579 16.29 -10.24 -9.41
CA ILE A 579 16.48 -9.47 -10.65
C ILE A 579 15.14 -9.26 -11.36
N LYS A 580 14.29 -10.30 -11.46
CA LYS A 580 12.93 -10.16 -12.00
C LYS A 580 12.10 -9.16 -11.19
N GLU A 581 12.11 -9.26 -9.86
CA GLU A 581 11.44 -8.29 -8.96
C GLU A 581 11.91 -6.85 -9.21
N VAL A 582 13.23 -6.62 -9.40
CA VAL A 582 13.78 -5.29 -9.67
C VAL A 582 13.48 -4.81 -11.10
N GLY A 583 13.50 -5.69 -12.09
CA GLY A 583 13.12 -5.40 -13.47
C GLY A 583 11.64 -5.03 -13.63
N MET A 584 10.75 -5.62 -12.84
CA MET A 584 9.33 -5.24 -12.84
C MET A 584 9.07 -3.91 -12.11
N LEU A 585 9.92 -3.53 -11.15
CA LEU A 585 9.86 -2.23 -10.45
C LEU A 585 10.48 -1.09 -11.26
N SER A 586 11.55 -1.39 -12.01
CA SER A 586 12.19 -0.47 -12.96
C SER A 586 12.50 -1.26 -14.22
N PHE A 587 11.73 -1.02 -15.29
CA PHE A 587 11.92 -1.75 -16.54
C PHE A 587 13.26 -1.38 -17.18
N PRO A 588 14.13 -2.37 -17.49
CA PRO A 588 15.46 -2.08 -18.04
C PRO A 588 15.36 -1.39 -19.41
N SER A 589 16.03 -0.25 -19.57
CA SER A 589 15.94 0.56 -20.79
C SER A 589 16.35 -0.20 -22.06
N PHE A 590 17.41 -1.01 -21.99
CA PHE A 590 17.87 -1.87 -23.10
C PHE A 590 16.91 -3.02 -23.47
N LEU A 591 15.87 -3.30 -22.66
CA LEU A 591 14.83 -4.28 -23.02
C LEU A 591 13.66 -3.64 -23.79
N ILE A 592 13.54 -2.31 -23.83
CA ILE A 592 12.45 -1.62 -24.55
C ILE A 592 12.49 -1.98 -26.03
N GLU A 593 13.69 -2.08 -26.58
CA GLU A 593 13.95 -2.47 -27.96
C GLU A 593 13.65 -3.93 -28.32
N ARG A 594 13.36 -4.76 -27.31
CA ARG A 594 12.98 -6.17 -27.45
C ARG A 594 11.47 -6.40 -27.33
N PHE A 595 10.69 -5.34 -27.12
CA PHE A 595 9.23 -5.40 -27.29
C PHE A 595 8.87 -5.73 -28.74
N ASP A 596 7.74 -6.41 -28.92
CA ASP A 596 7.16 -6.69 -30.22
C ASP A 596 6.71 -5.41 -30.95
N GLU A 597 6.70 -5.46 -32.29
CA GLU A 597 6.37 -4.31 -33.13
C GLU A 597 4.99 -3.71 -32.84
N LYS A 598 3.99 -4.52 -32.44
CA LYS A 598 2.65 -4.04 -32.08
C LYS A 598 2.73 -3.15 -30.84
N ASN A 599 3.37 -3.62 -29.78
CA ASN A 599 3.50 -2.89 -28.53
C ASN A 599 4.43 -1.67 -28.67
N LEU A 600 5.55 -1.77 -29.40
CA LEU A 600 6.38 -0.61 -29.76
C LEU A 600 5.60 0.42 -30.57
N LYS A 601 4.81 0.01 -31.56
CA LYS A 601 3.98 0.92 -32.36
C LYS A 601 2.91 1.62 -31.51
N ALA A 602 2.30 0.93 -30.55
CA ALA A 602 1.35 1.54 -29.61
C ALA A 602 2.04 2.61 -28.72
N ILE A 603 3.15 2.25 -28.10
CA ILE A 603 4.00 3.14 -27.28
C ILE A 603 4.42 4.39 -28.08
N LEU A 604 4.96 4.21 -29.28
CA LEU A 604 5.40 5.32 -30.13
C LEU A 604 4.21 6.16 -30.63
N SER A 605 3.05 5.56 -30.90
CA SER A 605 1.87 6.31 -31.38
C SER A 605 1.29 7.24 -30.31
N GLU A 606 1.35 6.86 -29.04
CA GLU A 606 0.91 7.70 -27.92
C GLU A 606 2.00 8.62 -27.36
N TYR A 607 3.26 8.45 -27.79
CA TYR A 607 4.36 9.35 -27.38
C TYR A 607 4.29 10.69 -28.11
N ASP A 608 4.46 11.77 -27.35
CA ASP A 608 4.42 13.16 -27.84
C ASP A 608 5.31 13.38 -29.08
N LEU A 609 4.82 14.13 -30.06
CA LEU A 609 5.48 14.26 -31.36
C LEU A 609 6.80 15.04 -31.27
N GLU A 610 6.82 16.15 -30.52
CA GLU A 610 8.03 16.97 -30.35
C GLU A 610 9.13 16.14 -29.68
N LYS A 611 8.80 15.45 -28.58
CA LYS A 611 9.75 14.58 -27.87
C LYS A 611 10.15 13.36 -28.68
N LYS A 612 9.25 12.80 -29.50
CA LYS A 612 9.56 11.71 -30.44
C LYS A 612 10.60 12.16 -31.45
N VAL A 613 10.42 13.31 -32.10
CA VAL A 613 11.37 13.87 -33.06
C VAL A 613 12.74 14.05 -32.41
N LYS A 614 12.79 14.69 -31.23
CA LYS A 614 14.02 14.93 -30.48
C LYS A 614 14.74 13.63 -30.11
N MET A 615 14.02 12.65 -29.57
CA MET A 615 14.56 11.33 -29.24
C MET A 615 15.10 10.60 -30.47
N LEU A 616 14.33 10.54 -31.58
CA LEU A 616 14.74 9.83 -32.80
C LEU A 616 15.94 10.47 -33.51
N LEU A 617 16.10 11.80 -33.45
CA LEU A 617 17.29 12.47 -33.97
C LEU A 617 18.55 12.13 -33.16
N THR A 618 18.43 11.96 -31.84
CA THR A 618 19.57 11.60 -30.96
C THR A 618 19.84 10.11 -30.82
N ALA A 619 18.88 9.26 -31.18
CA ALA A 619 19.03 7.82 -31.15
C ALA A 619 20.05 7.34 -32.20
N ASP A 620 20.72 6.23 -31.91
CA ASP A 620 21.66 5.62 -32.85
C ASP A 620 20.92 5.10 -34.10
N GLU A 621 21.57 5.17 -35.27
CA GLU A 621 20.89 5.05 -36.57
C GLU A 621 20.08 3.75 -36.74
N ASP A 622 20.52 2.63 -36.16
CA ASP A 622 19.77 1.36 -36.19
C ASP A 622 18.50 1.41 -35.33
N ILE A 623 18.54 2.02 -34.15
CA ILE A 623 17.37 2.25 -33.26
C ILE A 623 16.40 3.21 -33.96
N LYS A 624 16.91 4.34 -34.45
CA LYS A 624 16.19 5.38 -35.20
C LYS A 624 15.46 4.78 -36.39
N LYS A 625 16.15 4.01 -37.23
CA LYS A 625 15.59 3.32 -38.40
C LYS A 625 14.52 2.31 -38.00
N LYS A 626 14.80 1.43 -37.04
CA LYS A 626 13.87 0.42 -36.50
C LYS A 626 12.58 1.07 -35.97
N PHE A 627 12.68 2.15 -35.21
CA PHE A 627 11.52 2.87 -34.68
C PHE A 627 10.76 3.64 -35.78
N MET A 628 11.47 4.19 -36.78
CA MET A 628 10.86 4.78 -37.97
C MET A 628 10.06 3.74 -38.77
N ASP A 629 10.64 2.59 -39.10
CA ASP A 629 9.96 1.53 -39.86
C ASP A 629 8.72 0.99 -39.13
N ILE A 630 8.78 0.84 -37.79
CA ILE A 630 7.66 0.39 -36.96
C ILE A 630 6.55 1.44 -36.86
N TYR A 631 6.87 2.70 -36.55
CA TYR A 631 5.87 3.75 -36.32
C TYR A 631 5.37 4.39 -37.63
N ALA A 632 6.32 4.82 -38.45
CA ALA A 632 6.18 5.70 -39.60
C ALA A 632 6.87 5.11 -40.84
N PRO A 633 6.40 3.95 -41.37
CA PRO A 633 7.00 3.32 -42.54
C PRO A 633 6.97 4.23 -43.77
N SER A 634 7.95 4.04 -44.66
CA SER A 634 8.13 4.84 -45.88
C SER A 634 6.84 5.02 -46.69
N GLY A 635 6.50 6.26 -47.04
CA GLY A 635 5.27 6.60 -47.78
C GLY A 635 3.99 6.67 -46.93
N SER A 636 4.10 6.66 -45.59
CA SER A 636 2.99 6.98 -44.68
C SER A 636 3.02 8.45 -44.26
N LYS A 637 1.85 9.06 -44.02
CA LYS A 637 1.72 10.45 -43.55
C LYS A 637 2.52 10.76 -42.27
N ALA A 638 2.78 9.75 -41.44
CA ALA A 638 3.61 9.89 -40.25
C ALA A 638 5.11 10.01 -40.59
N ASN A 639 5.55 9.38 -41.68
CA ASN A 639 6.91 9.51 -42.21
C ASN A 639 7.10 10.89 -42.84
N ASP A 640 6.13 11.34 -43.64
CA ASP A 640 6.12 12.69 -44.24
C ASP A 640 6.22 13.78 -43.15
N LEU A 641 5.44 13.63 -42.07
CA LEU A 641 5.41 14.56 -40.94
C LEU A 641 6.72 14.55 -40.14
N LEU A 642 7.26 13.36 -39.79
CA LEU A 642 8.53 13.27 -39.07
C LEU A 642 9.70 13.78 -39.92
N SER A 643 9.70 13.53 -41.23
CA SER A 643 10.75 14.01 -42.14
C SER A 643 10.76 15.54 -42.22
N LEU A 644 9.58 16.18 -42.25
CA LEU A 644 9.46 17.64 -42.21
C LEU A 644 10.01 18.23 -40.91
N GLU A 645 9.74 17.58 -39.76
CA GLU A 645 10.28 18.04 -38.48
C GLU A 645 11.78 17.74 -38.32
N PHE A 646 12.31 16.62 -38.84
CA PHE A 646 13.75 16.38 -38.93
C PHE A 646 14.44 17.46 -39.77
N GLU A 647 13.88 17.77 -40.95
CA GLU A 647 14.30 18.88 -41.81
C GLU A 647 14.30 20.23 -41.07
N ASN A 648 13.40 20.47 -40.11
CA ASN A 648 13.37 21.71 -39.33
C ASN A 648 14.58 21.81 -38.37
N TYR A 649 14.90 20.73 -37.63
CA TYR A 649 16.07 20.70 -36.75
C TYR A 649 17.39 20.69 -37.52
N GLU A 650 17.47 20.01 -38.67
CA GLU A 650 18.65 20.00 -39.53
C GLU A 650 18.98 21.38 -40.15
N LYS A 651 18.00 22.30 -40.20
CA LYS A 651 18.18 23.68 -40.69
C LYS A 651 18.69 24.66 -39.63
N ASP A 652 18.62 24.33 -38.34
CA ASP A 652 19.27 25.11 -37.26
C ASP A 652 20.33 24.26 -36.56
N GLU A 653 21.56 24.38 -37.07
CA GLU A 653 22.79 23.78 -36.53
C GLU A 653 22.96 23.98 -35.02
N ARG A 654 22.45 25.08 -34.43
CA ARG A 654 22.56 25.37 -32.99
C ARG A 654 21.47 24.69 -32.16
N GLU A 655 20.31 24.42 -32.74
CA GLU A 655 19.29 23.59 -32.09
C GLU A 655 19.73 22.12 -32.13
N LEU A 656 20.27 21.67 -33.27
CA LEU A 656 20.84 20.33 -33.43
C LEU A 656 22.05 20.09 -32.50
N GLU A 657 22.97 21.05 -32.36
CA GLU A 657 24.10 20.94 -31.42
C GLU A 657 23.63 20.79 -29.97
N LYS A 658 22.66 21.58 -29.52
CA LYS A 658 22.05 21.41 -28.18
C LYS A 658 21.43 20.02 -28.03
N LEU A 659 20.67 19.59 -29.04
CA LEU A 659 19.98 18.30 -29.06
C LEU A 659 20.95 17.13 -28.83
N MET A 660 22.11 17.16 -29.50
CA MET A 660 23.15 16.14 -29.36
C MET A 660 23.82 16.16 -27.99
N ASN A 661 24.00 17.34 -27.38
CA ASN A 661 24.49 17.46 -26.00
C ASN A 661 23.48 16.90 -24.97
N ASP A 662 22.18 16.96 -25.26
CA ASP A 662 21.09 16.47 -24.40
C ASP A 662 20.58 15.04 -24.77
N LYS A 663 21.30 14.26 -25.58
CA LYS A 663 20.94 12.88 -26.03
C LYS A 663 20.40 12.00 -24.90
N ASP A 664 21.15 11.87 -23.81
CA ASP A 664 20.77 11.04 -22.66
C ASP A 664 19.46 11.49 -22.01
N ALA A 665 19.20 12.81 -21.97
CA ALA A 665 17.98 13.36 -21.38
C ALA A 665 16.75 13.10 -22.28
N HIS A 666 16.92 13.15 -23.60
CA HIS A 666 15.87 12.80 -24.56
C HIS A 666 15.55 11.29 -24.53
N TRP A 667 16.56 10.42 -24.51
CA TRP A 667 16.35 8.98 -24.35
C TRP A 667 15.72 8.63 -23.00
N LYS A 668 16.23 9.17 -21.88
CA LYS A 668 15.65 8.97 -20.55
C LYS A 668 14.19 9.44 -20.49
N SER A 669 13.84 10.57 -21.12
CA SER A 669 12.45 11.04 -21.20
C SER A 669 11.52 10.14 -22.04
N PHE A 670 12.06 9.23 -22.86
CA PHE A 670 11.29 8.17 -23.52
C PHE A 670 11.20 6.92 -22.64
N VAL A 671 12.32 6.44 -22.11
CA VAL A 671 12.39 5.32 -21.14
C VAL A 671 11.41 5.52 -19.98
N ASP A 672 11.39 6.70 -19.38
CA ASP A 672 10.50 7.06 -18.28
C ASP A 672 9.02 7.04 -18.67
N TYR A 673 8.70 7.38 -19.92
CA TYR A 673 7.34 7.29 -20.45
C TYR A 673 6.93 5.84 -20.64
N VAL A 674 7.81 4.99 -21.19
CA VAL A 674 7.59 3.55 -21.35
C VAL A 674 7.36 2.88 -19.99
N ARG A 675 8.24 3.10 -19.01
CA ARG A 675 8.08 2.63 -17.62
C ARG A 675 6.72 3.04 -17.04
N LYS A 676 6.30 4.31 -17.23
CA LYS A 676 5.00 4.84 -16.77
C LYS A 676 3.79 4.33 -17.57
N ARG A 677 3.98 3.73 -18.75
CA ARG A 677 2.92 3.10 -19.56
C ARG A 677 2.77 1.61 -19.23
N ILE A 678 3.87 0.89 -19.03
CA ILE A 678 3.89 -0.52 -18.56
C ILE A 678 3.07 -0.67 -17.27
N VAL A 679 3.28 0.20 -16.27
CA VAL A 679 2.53 0.17 -14.99
C VAL A 679 1.02 0.42 -15.15
N LYS A 680 0.59 1.02 -16.27
CA LYS A 680 -0.83 1.37 -16.53
C LYS A 680 -1.54 0.41 -17.48
N ASP A 681 -0.81 -0.40 -18.24
CA ASP A 681 -1.37 -1.22 -19.31
C ASP A 681 -1.10 -2.69 -19.09
N LYS A 682 -2.16 -3.49 -18.98
CA LYS A 682 -2.03 -4.91 -18.71
C LYS A 682 -1.45 -5.69 -19.89
N GLU A 683 -1.60 -5.23 -21.14
CA GLU A 683 -0.96 -5.91 -22.27
C GLU A 683 0.55 -5.65 -22.27
N LEU A 684 0.98 -4.41 -22.00
CA LEU A 684 2.40 -4.07 -21.89
C LEU A 684 3.07 -4.64 -20.64
N LEU A 685 2.33 -4.77 -19.52
CA LEU A 685 2.84 -5.40 -18.29
C LEU A 685 3.17 -6.88 -18.52
N ASN A 686 2.28 -7.62 -19.18
CA ASN A 686 2.53 -9.03 -19.52
C ASN A 686 3.73 -9.16 -20.49
N ALA A 687 3.83 -8.29 -21.50
CA ALA A 687 4.96 -8.29 -22.44
C ALA A 687 6.28 -7.90 -21.76
N ALA A 688 6.23 -7.01 -20.75
CA ALA A 688 7.39 -6.63 -19.95
C ALA A 688 7.87 -7.81 -19.08
N GLU A 689 6.94 -8.54 -18.47
CA GLU A 689 7.23 -9.78 -17.73
C GLU A 689 7.85 -10.84 -18.66
N GLU A 690 7.29 -11.07 -19.86
CA GLU A 690 7.84 -12.01 -20.85
C GLU A 690 9.24 -11.61 -21.36
N ALA A 691 9.50 -10.32 -21.58
CA ALA A 691 10.81 -9.80 -21.97
C ALA A 691 11.86 -9.95 -20.85
N ILE A 692 11.48 -9.65 -19.61
CA ILE A 692 12.35 -9.84 -18.43
C ILE A 692 12.59 -11.32 -18.15
N ASP A 693 11.59 -12.19 -18.32
CA ASP A 693 11.76 -13.63 -18.20
C ASP A 693 12.70 -14.17 -19.28
N THR A 694 12.51 -13.79 -20.54
CA THR A 694 13.39 -14.22 -21.64
C THR A 694 14.85 -13.78 -21.39
N TRP A 695 15.06 -12.53 -20.98
CA TRP A 695 16.38 -12.00 -20.64
C TRP A 695 17.01 -12.72 -19.43
N THR A 696 16.27 -12.89 -18.34
CA THR A 696 16.79 -13.55 -17.13
C THR A 696 17.01 -15.06 -17.30
N HIS A 697 16.29 -15.73 -18.20
CA HIS A 697 16.65 -17.10 -18.61
C HIS A 697 17.94 -17.13 -19.44
N SER A 698 18.18 -16.17 -20.32
CA SER A 698 19.46 -16.09 -21.07
C SER A 698 20.67 -15.82 -20.16
N LEU A 699 20.46 -15.15 -19.03
CA LEU A 699 21.47 -14.95 -17.98
C LEU A 699 21.72 -16.20 -17.11
N GLY A 700 20.73 -17.09 -16.99
CA GLY A 700 20.84 -18.36 -16.27
C GLY A 700 21.27 -19.56 -17.13
N GLY A 701 21.51 -19.34 -18.42
CA GLY A 701 22.13 -20.32 -19.32
C GLY A 701 23.57 -20.63 -18.91
N ASP A 702 24.04 -21.82 -19.28
CA ASP A 702 25.27 -22.43 -18.73
C ASP A 702 26.52 -21.54 -18.83
N SER A 703 27.44 -21.72 -17.87
CA SER A 703 28.48 -20.75 -17.46
C SER A 703 29.66 -20.51 -18.44
N SER A 704 29.45 -20.65 -19.74
CA SER A 704 30.42 -20.29 -20.77
C SER A 704 30.46 -18.77 -21.00
N TYR A 705 31.58 -18.13 -20.68
CA TYR A 705 31.71 -16.67 -20.61
C TYR A 705 31.84 -15.95 -21.98
N ASP A 706 31.78 -16.68 -23.11
CA ASP A 706 32.19 -16.17 -24.42
C ASP A 706 31.13 -15.35 -25.18
N ASN A 707 29.82 -15.52 -24.92
CA ASN A 707 28.75 -14.87 -25.70
C ASN A 707 28.44 -13.40 -25.34
N VAL A 708 29.27 -12.72 -24.55
CA VAL A 708 29.01 -11.33 -24.12
C VAL A 708 29.18 -10.31 -25.25
N GLU A 709 29.88 -10.63 -26.34
CA GLU A 709 30.02 -9.71 -27.49
C GLU A 709 28.73 -9.58 -28.32
N GLU A 710 27.86 -10.60 -28.38
CA GLU A 710 26.55 -10.49 -29.07
C GLU A 710 25.60 -9.49 -28.38
N LEU A 711 25.87 -9.13 -27.11
CA LEU A 711 25.14 -8.09 -26.37
C LEU A 711 25.65 -6.66 -26.62
N LYS A 712 26.58 -6.46 -27.57
CA LYS A 712 27.14 -5.14 -27.95
C LYS A 712 27.03 -4.82 -29.44
N VAL A 713 26.36 -5.68 -30.21
CA VAL A 713 26.24 -5.57 -31.68
C VAL A 713 24.76 -5.63 -32.11
N ALA A 714 23.86 -5.34 -31.16
CA ALA A 714 22.41 -5.22 -31.32
C ALA A 714 21.87 -4.20 -30.31
#